data_AF-A0A1X7TZU8-F1
#
_entry.id   AF-A0A1X7TZU8-F1
#
_cell.length_a   1.000
_cell.length_b   1.000
_cell.length_c   1.000
_cell.angle_alpha   90.00
_cell.angle_beta   90.00
_cell.angle_gamma   90.00
#
_symmetry.space_group_name_H-M   'P 1'
#
loop_
_entity.id
_entity.type
_entity.pdbx_description
1 polymer ?
#
loop_
_entity_poly.entity_id
_entity_poly.type
_entity_poly.pdbx_seq_one_letter_code
_entity_poly.pdbx_strand_id
1 'polypeptide(L)'
;MATSCAKGNKPFLCGVVEGFYGRPWSTEQRLDLFNCMSQWTLNCYLYAPKDDDKHRSSWRELYLLEEADHLAMLIKETKDRGIEFVYAIAPGLDITFSDDKEVVSLKRKLEQVLALGCNSFAILFDDIDPDLSSKDAKVYSSAAHAQVTITNDLYSSLGEPQIFLFCPTEYCGSRAVPSVKDSPYLNYIGENLRQGIDIMWTGPKVISKSISISSIEEVSSVLHRPPVIWDNLHANDYDQRRLFLGPYHGRSTLLYSHLNGVLTNPNCEYGANYIPIHTLAQWKKSGQCYSDRMSQDVAGGGEGVRAGETEEEGRMEMSDVSVYNPTEALEIALHEWMNEFLSSKRKLEDYGGPAKDSKSVLRAATQDMEEQYEGVSNTNDKNSGMTDDGKDRASSGSSDMDTTSENIDDSIDSEDLPTPPSTLHAPPKGACLFTIRDLRILVDLYYLPHIHGKKGSFILEEFGWLKKHAVYSDVVKKLEERGGGEGEVGGDEEGKRQEVKLKVLSQSDGEEEDREEEEEETQTGDNDELAEIWLERALRFHNLCEDVNLCFDHLTTVPNRSLLYDLYQYMSAARETTALLDSYISWLEAGGSQDHPKHKPHSRMGGIVAEMLRLLPSDEVKGRTYLIRPYREEDKDALYKVCLETGDNGNDGTHLFSNFPELLGDRYVGPYLHLSSDLCYVLEDRDGPCGYILSALDSLKFYRDFETTWLPIVTRKYPVISKVNTDEEKMLQEIHSPTLFLPNELYQRYPSHLHIDIMKRAQGLGNGTSLIKSLLIMLKEKGSCGVHLEMSPKNKRALQFYLKLGFNVLDYPNHDCLILGKVL
;
A
#
# COMPACT_ATOMS: atom_id res chain seq x y z
N MET A 1 32.56 -20.73 11.70
CA MET A 1 32.51 -20.69 13.18
C MET A 1 31.55 -19.59 13.56
N ALA A 2 30.37 -19.94 14.08
CA ALA A 2 29.38 -18.93 14.47
C ALA A 2 29.82 -18.26 15.77
N THR A 3 30.01 -16.95 15.75
CA THR A 3 30.24 -16.16 16.96
C THR A 3 28.94 -16.08 17.75
N SER A 4 28.83 -16.93 18.78
CA SER A 4 27.84 -16.77 19.84
C SER A 4 28.12 -15.44 20.56
N CYS A 5 27.46 -14.38 20.11
CA CYS A 5 27.28 -13.18 20.92
C CYS A 5 26.41 -13.58 22.10
N ALA A 6 27.03 -13.67 23.29
CA ALA A 6 26.32 -13.97 24.52
C ALA A 6 25.15 -12.99 24.67
N LYS A 7 23.92 -13.49 24.69
CA LYS A 7 22.73 -12.68 24.98
C LYS A 7 22.97 -11.99 26.33
N GLY A 8 23.09 -10.67 26.30
CA GLY A 8 23.03 -9.86 27.51
C GLY A 8 21.71 -10.14 28.24
N ASN A 9 21.66 -9.83 29.53
CA ASN A 9 20.59 -10.24 30.44
C ASN A 9 19.24 -9.48 30.24
N LYS A 10 18.93 -9.08 29.00
CA LYS A 10 17.71 -8.37 28.58
C LYS A 10 16.57 -9.35 28.29
N PRO A 11 15.32 -9.04 28.67
CA PRO A 11 14.16 -9.83 28.28
C PRO A 11 13.87 -9.69 26.77
N PHE A 12 13.34 -10.74 26.15
CA PHE A 12 12.78 -10.65 24.79
C PHE A 12 11.50 -9.82 24.84
N LEU A 13 11.46 -8.70 24.10
CA LEU A 13 10.32 -7.79 24.08
C LEU A 13 9.27 -8.31 23.10
N CYS A 14 8.07 -8.63 23.57
CA CYS A 14 7.00 -9.12 22.69
C CYS A 14 5.64 -8.57 23.10
N GLY A 15 4.97 -7.90 22.18
CA GLY A 15 3.69 -7.25 22.45
C GLY A 15 3.30 -6.27 21.35
N VAL A 16 2.84 -5.08 21.75
CA VAL A 16 2.15 -4.13 20.87
C VAL A 16 2.83 -2.77 20.90
N VAL A 17 2.95 -2.15 19.72
CA VAL A 17 3.21 -0.73 19.56
C VAL A 17 1.92 -0.06 19.10
N GLU A 18 1.45 0.94 19.84
CA GLU A 18 0.41 1.86 19.36
C GLU A 18 1.13 2.93 18.53
N GLY A 19 1.39 2.66 17.24
CA GLY A 19 2.34 3.43 16.42
C GLY A 19 1.81 3.91 15.06
N PHE A 20 0.52 3.68 14.81
CA PHE A 20 -0.20 4.05 13.59
C PHE A 20 -0.60 5.54 13.56
N TYR A 21 -0.93 6.02 12.36
CA TYR A 21 -1.58 7.32 12.13
C TYR A 21 -3.10 7.26 12.34
N GLY A 22 -3.71 8.37 12.75
CA GLY A 22 -5.13 8.45 13.07
C GLY A 22 -5.44 8.37 14.57
N ARG A 23 -6.74 8.30 14.91
CA ARG A 23 -7.24 8.40 16.29
C ARG A 23 -6.54 7.40 17.23
N PRO A 24 -5.81 7.87 18.26
CA PRO A 24 -5.20 7.00 19.27
C PRO A 24 -6.25 6.22 20.07
N TRP A 25 -5.86 5.09 20.66
CA TRP A 25 -6.76 4.27 21.47
C TRP A 25 -7.18 4.98 22.75
N SER A 26 -8.40 4.71 23.19
CA SER A 26 -8.93 5.23 24.45
C SER A 26 -8.27 4.57 25.66
N THR A 27 -8.37 5.20 26.82
CA THR A 27 -7.92 4.64 28.10
C THR A 27 -8.53 3.25 28.36
N GLU A 28 -9.83 3.08 28.08
CA GLU A 28 -10.52 1.80 28.27
C GLU A 28 -9.97 0.71 27.35
N GLN A 29 -9.68 1.05 26.09
CA GLN A 29 -9.07 0.13 25.11
C GLN A 29 -7.64 -0.28 25.53
N ARG A 30 -6.84 0.66 26.04
CA ARG A 30 -5.49 0.37 26.56
C ARG A 30 -5.52 -0.53 27.80
N LEU A 31 -6.43 -0.29 28.75
CA LEU A 31 -6.55 -1.13 29.95
C LEU A 31 -7.04 -2.55 29.62
N ASP A 32 -7.95 -2.68 28.64
CA ASP A 32 -8.39 -3.97 28.11
C ASP A 32 -7.23 -4.71 27.41
N LEU A 33 -6.46 -4.00 26.57
CA LEU A 33 -5.25 -4.52 25.93
C LEU A 33 -4.25 -5.06 26.95
N PHE A 34 -4.00 -4.34 28.03
CA PHE A 34 -3.06 -4.78 29.07
C PHE A 34 -3.55 -6.06 29.77
N ASN A 35 -4.86 -6.25 29.95
CA ASN A 35 -5.41 -7.51 30.47
C ASN A 35 -5.16 -8.67 29.49
N CYS A 36 -5.47 -8.48 28.20
CA CYS A 36 -5.26 -9.49 27.15
C CYS A 36 -3.77 -9.85 27.00
N MET A 37 -2.90 -8.84 26.92
CA MET A 37 -1.44 -9.04 26.84
C MET A 37 -0.91 -9.86 28.02
N SER A 38 -1.33 -9.55 29.25
CA SER A 38 -0.91 -10.26 30.45
C SER A 38 -1.38 -11.73 30.42
N GLN A 39 -2.64 -11.98 30.06
CA GLN A 39 -3.21 -13.34 29.90
C GLN A 39 -2.47 -14.15 28.82
N TRP A 40 -2.12 -13.52 27.70
CA TRP A 40 -1.40 -14.13 26.59
C TRP A 40 0.13 -14.12 26.76
N THR A 41 0.64 -13.71 27.93
CA THR A 41 2.07 -13.65 28.27
C THR A 41 2.93 -12.72 27.38
N LEU A 42 2.30 -11.71 26.77
CA LEU A 42 2.98 -10.57 26.14
C LEU A 42 3.43 -9.59 27.22
N ASN A 43 4.57 -8.92 27.01
CA ASN A 43 5.33 -8.25 28.07
C ASN A 43 5.82 -6.83 27.73
N CYS A 44 5.51 -6.28 26.56
CA CYS A 44 5.97 -4.95 26.17
C CYS A 44 4.89 -4.17 25.42
N TYR A 45 4.59 -2.97 25.91
CA TYR A 45 3.72 -1.99 25.26
C TYR A 45 4.52 -0.72 24.96
N LEU A 46 4.58 -0.34 23.68
CA LEU A 46 5.27 0.86 23.21
C LEU A 46 4.25 1.95 22.87
N TYR A 47 4.27 3.03 23.64
CA TYR A 47 3.43 4.21 23.45
C TYR A 47 4.07 5.13 22.40
N ALA A 48 3.57 5.06 21.15
CA ALA A 48 4.06 5.88 20.02
C ALA A 48 2.95 6.45 19.10
N PRO A 49 1.75 6.84 19.60
CA PRO A 49 0.63 7.22 18.72
C PRO A 49 0.99 8.47 17.93
N LYS A 50 0.96 8.39 16.58
CA LYS A 50 1.45 9.47 15.71
C LYS A 50 0.66 10.77 15.84
N ASP A 51 -0.63 10.65 16.17
CA ASP A 51 -1.58 11.76 16.35
C ASP A 51 -1.73 12.20 17.83
N ASP A 52 -0.88 11.73 18.76
CA ASP A 52 -0.64 12.49 20.01
C ASP A 52 0.28 13.67 19.68
N ASP A 53 -0.27 14.89 19.69
CA ASP A 53 0.48 16.12 19.48
C ASP A 53 1.74 16.18 20.35
N LYS A 54 1.67 15.75 21.62
CA LYS A 54 2.82 15.82 22.54
C LYS A 54 3.81 14.66 22.40
N HIS A 55 3.51 13.65 21.59
CA HIS A 55 4.45 12.62 21.16
C HIS A 55 5.29 13.07 19.96
N ARG A 56 4.68 13.76 18.97
CA ARG A 56 5.31 14.10 17.69
C ARG A 56 5.30 15.60 17.35
N SER A 57 4.16 16.20 17.05
CA SER A 57 4.06 17.58 16.51
C SER A 57 4.57 18.67 17.46
N SER A 58 4.15 18.59 18.73
CA SER A 58 4.43 19.50 19.84
C SER A 58 5.31 18.82 20.89
N TRP A 59 6.26 17.98 20.46
CA TRP A 59 7.08 17.13 21.34
C TRP A 59 7.78 17.88 22.50
N ARG A 60 8.12 19.17 22.29
CA ARG A 60 8.75 20.09 23.26
C ARG A 60 7.85 20.45 24.45
N GLU A 61 6.53 20.35 24.30
CA GLU A 61 5.57 20.70 25.33
C GLU A 61 5.52 19.63 26.41
N LEU A 62 5.49 20.07 27.67
CA LEU A 62 5.28 19.18 28.80
C LEU A 62 3.81 18.74 28.89
N TYR A 63 3.60 17.57 29.46
CA TYR A 63 2.25 17.13 29.82
C TYR A 63 1.71 18.04 30.94
N LEU A 64 0.46 18.46 30.80
CA LEU A 64 -0.32 19.15 31.84
C LEU A 64 -0.66 18.16 32.96
N LEU A 65 -1.11 18.66 34.12
CA LEU A 65 -1.37 17.82 35.30
C LEU A 65 -2.30 16.64 34.99
N GLU A 66 -3.42 16.89 34.31
CA GLU A 66 -4.40 15.85 33.95
C GLU A 66 -3.85 14.81 32.96
N GLU A 67 -3.03 15.24 32.01
CA GLU A 67 -2.36 14.36 31.03
C GLU A 67 -1.27 13.51 31.71
N ALA A 68 -0.53 14.11 32.63
CA ALA A 68 0.53 13.47 33.41
C ALA A 68 -0.05 12.44 34.39
N ASP A 69 -1.14 12.76 35.09
CA ASP A 69 -1.87 11.83 35.95
C ASP A 69 -2.43 10.63 35.15
N HIS A 70 -2.97 10.90 33.95
CA HIS A 70 -3.42 9.85 33.03
C HIS A 70 -2.26 8.95 32.56
N LEU A 71 -1.12 9.53 32.18
CA LEU A 71 0.04 8.76 31.75
C LEU A 71 0.65 7.94 32.90
N ALA A 72 0.75 8.52 34.11
CA ALA A 72 1.18 7.81 35.32
C ALA A 72 0.26 6.63 35.67
N MET A 73 -1.06 6.78 35.48
CA MET A 73 -2.03 5.70 35.64
C MET A 73 -1.76 4.57 34.63
N LEU A 74 -1.55 4.88 33.35
CA LEU A 74 -1.23 3.86 32.34
C LEU A 74 0.08 3.11 32.64
N ILE A 75 1.14 3.83 33.01
CA ILE A 75 2.44 3.27 33.43
C ILE A 75 2.28 2.32 34.62
N LYS A 76 1.40 2.67 35.58
CA LYS A 76 1.12 1.83 36.74
C LYS A 76 0.35 0.57 36.34
N GLU A 77 -0.71 0.69 35.53
CA GLU A 77 -1.56 -0.43 35.16
C GLU A 77 -0.83 -1.48 34.29
N THR A 78 0.12 -1.09 33.45
CA THR A 78 1.03 -2.05 32.78
C THR A 78 1.94 -2.74 33.78
N LYS A 79 2.56 -2.00 34.69
CA LYS A 79 3.49 -2.53 35.70
C LYS A 79 2.82 -3.54 36.63
N ASP A 80 1.61 -3.24 37.10
CA ASP A 80 0.79 -4.12 37.95
C ASP A 80 0.40 -5.44 37.21
N ARG A 81 0.53 -5.48 35.87
CA ARG A 81 0.25 -6.65 35.00
C ARG A 81 1.52 -7.34 34.44
N GLY A 82 2.71 -6.90 34.82
CA GLY A 82 3.98 -7.45 34.33
C GLY A 82 4.32 -7.06 32.89
N ILE A 83 3.77 -5.94 32.40
CA ILE A 83 4.02 -5.38 31.07
C ILE A 83 4.95 -4.18 31.22
N GLU A 84 6.02 -4.16 30.42
CA GLU A 84 6.91 -3.01 30.31
C GLU A 84 6.23 -1.89 29.52
N PHE A 85 6.18 -0.69 30.08
CA PHE A 85 5.71 0.52 29.39
C PHE A 85 6.90 1.27 28.82
N VAL A 86 7.01 1.30 27.51
CA VAL A 86 8.05 2.06 26.80
C VAL A 86 7.44 3.36 26.28
N TYR A 87 7.91 4.51 26.78
CA TYR A 87 7.49 5.82 26.28
C TYR A 87 8.31 6.24 25.08
N ALA A 88 7.69 6.43 23.91
CA ALA A 88 8.36 6.95 22.73
C ALA A 88 8.19 8.46 22.57
N ILE A 89 9.17 9.10 21.93
CA ILE A 89 9.08 10.49 21.45
C ILE A 89 9.64 10.60 20.03
N ALA A 90 9.00 11.39 19.18
CA ALA A 90 9.31 11.49 17.76
C ALA A 90 9.66 12.94 17.34
N PRO A 91 10.83 13.48 17.76
CA PRO A 91 11.18 14.89 17.55
C PRO A 91 11.64 15.22 16.11
N GLY A 92 11.81 14.21 15.25
CA GLY A 92 12.53 14.33 13.98
C GLY A 92 11.90 15.23 12.91
N LEU A 93 10.66 15.70 13.07
CA LEU A 93 10.00 16.56 12.08
C LEU A 93 10.59 17.97 12.02
N ASP A 94 11.03 18.53 13.16
CA ASP A 94 11.42 19.93 13.25
C ASP A 94 12.57 20.24 14.24
N ILE A 95 13.19 19.21 14.83
CA ILE A 95 14.32 19.38 15.74
C ILE A 95 15.54 19.98 15.02
N THR A 96 16.11 21.04 15.60
CA THR A 96 17.46 21.51 15.25
C THR A 96 18.46 20.84 16.18
N PHE A 97 19.08 19.74 15.75
CA PHE A 97 19.99 18.92 16.57
C PHE A 97 21.14 19.72 17.22
N SER A 98 21.59 20.80 16.56
CA SER A 98 22.70 21.66 16.98
C SER A 98 22.31 22.82 17.91
N ASP A 99 21.04 22.96 18.29
CA ASP A 99 20.61 23.97 19.28
C ASP A 99 20.44 23.33 20.67
N ASP A 100 21.29 23.73 21.62
CA ASP A 100 21.26 23.23 23.01
C ASP A 100 19.88 23.36 23.67
N LYS A 101 19.05 24.34 23.26
CA LYS A 101 17.69 24.52 23.80
C LYS A 101 16.75 23.40 23.39
N GLU A 102 16.94 22.81 22.22
CA GLU A 102 16.17 21.66 21.75
C GLU A 102 16.51 20.43 22.57
N VAL A 103 17.81 20.18 22.77
CA VAL A 103 18.32 19.07 23.59
C VAL A 103 17.84 19.20 25.04
N VAL A 104 17.88 20.40 25.63
CA VAL A 104 17.35 20.67 26.98
C VAL A 104 15.84 20.47 27.05
N SER A 105 15.09 20.87 26.02
CA SER A 105 13.63 20.67 25.99
C SER A 105 13.27 19.19 25.91
N LEU A 106 14.01 18.41 25.11
CA LEU A 106 13.84 16.97 24.96
C LEU A 106 14.16 16.23 26.25
N LYS A 107 15.29 16.54 26.90
CA LYS A 107 15.66 16.00 28.21
C LYS A 107 14.59 16.28 29.26
N ARG A 108 14.15 17.54 29.40
CA ARG A 108 13.11 17.93 30.36
C ARG A 108 11.78 17.18 30.15
N LYS A 109 11.41 16.88 28.90
CA LYS A 109 10.22 16.08 28.58
C LYS A 109 10.37 14.63 29.02
N LEU A 110 11.51 14.00 28.75
CA LEU A 110 11.78 12.62 29.20
C LEU A 110 11.96 12.53 30.72
N GLU A 111 12.58 13.52 31.36
CA GLU A 111 12.67 13.66 32.83
C GLU A 111 11.29 13.77 33.48
N GLN A 112 10.34 14.50 32.85
CA GLN A 112 8.95 14.53 33.32
C GLN A 112 8.34 13.12 33.33
N VAL A 113 8.47 12.36 32.23
CA VAL A 113 7.89 11.02 32.11
C VAL A 113 8.61 9.99 33.00
N LEU A 114 9.91 10.15 33.24
CA LEU A 114 10.68 9.42 34.26
C LEU A 114 10.12 9.65 35.67
N ALA A 115 9.79 10.90 36.01
CA ALA A 115 9.17 11.23 37.29
C ALA A 115 7.75 10.66 37.48
N LEU A 116 7.03 10.33 36.39
CA LEU A 116 5.76 9.60 36.42
C LEU A 116 5.95 8.07 36.62
N GLY A 117 7.19 7.59 36.69
CA GLY A 117 7.53 6.19 37.01
C GLY A 117 7.86 5.30 35.82
N CYS A 118 7.93 5.84 34.59
CA CYS A 118 8.39 5.12 33.41
C CYS A 118 9.92 4.97 33.42
N ASN A 119 10.45 3.77 33.13
CA ASN A 119 11.89 3.49 33.18
C ASN A 119 12.46 3.04 31.82
N SER A 120 11.62 3.01 30.78
CA SER A 120 11.94 2.46 29.47
C SER A 120 11.49 3.44 28.39
N PHE A 121 12.38 3.76 27.46
CA PHE A 121 12.18 4.89 26.54
C PHE A 121 12.45 4.51 25.09
N ALA A 122 11.91 5.30 24.16
CA ALA A 122 12.23 5.20 22.75
C ALA A 122 12.37 6.59 22.11
N ILE A 123 13.29 6.72 21.14
CA ILE A 123 13.35 7.88 20.26
C ILE A 123 13.17 7.44 18.81
N LEU A 124 12.27 8.12 18.10
CA LEU A 124 11.83 7.75 16.77
C LEU A 124 12.23 8.82 15.74
N PHE A 125 12.90 8.38 14.67
CA PHE A 125 13.25 9.18 13.50
C PHE A 125 12.63 8.59 12.22
N ASP A 126 11.47 7.94 12.36
CA ASP A 126 10.68 7.37 11.28
C ASP A 126 9.90 8.46 10.51
N ASP A 127 9.76 8.29 9.19
CA ASP A 127 8.97 9.16 8.31
C ASP A 127 9.31 10.66 8.44
N ILE A 128 10.60 10.97 8.33
CA ILE A 128 11.16 12.34 8.29
C ILE A 128 11.99 12.54 7.03
N ASP A 129 12.34 13.80 6.74
CA ASP A 129 13.33 14.13 5.70
C ASP A 129 14.72 13.60 6.11
N PRO A 130 15.42 12.83 5.26
CA PRO A 130 16.78 12.34 5.56
C PRO A 130 17.84 13.46 5.54
N ASP A 131 17.57 14.62 4.94
CA ASP A 131 18.54 15.71 4.84
C ASP A 131 18.59 16.58 6.11
N LEU A 132 19.81 16.98 6.50
CA LEU A 132 20.01 17.86 7.64
C LEU A 132 19.65 19.32 7.32
N SER A 133 19.14 20.04 8.32
CA SER A 133 18.98 21.49 8.23
C SER A 133 20.31 22.20 7.94
N SER A 134 20.27 23.36 7.29
CA SER A 134 21.49 24.15 6.98
C SER A 134 22.24 24.68 8.22
N LYS A 135 21.68 24.51 9.43
CA LYS A 135 22.38 24.71 10.70
C LYS A 135 23.12 23.44 11.09
N ASP A 136 22.41 22.31 11.13
CA ASP A 136 22.93 21.02 11.60
C ASP A 136 24.03 20.48 10.70
N ALA A 137 23.91 20.67 9.38
CA ALA A 137 24.93 20.31 8.38
C ALA A 137 26.28 21.07 8.54
N LYS A 138 26.37 22.06 9.44
CA LYS A 138 27.64 22.73 9.81
C LYS A 138 28.32 22.11 11.03
N VAL A 139 27.60 21.26 11.78
CA VAL A 139 28.04 20.66 13.04
C VAL A 139 28.19 19.16 12.89
N TYR A 140 27.24 18.51 12.22
CA TYR A 140 27.22 17.07 12.00
C TYR A 140 27.55 16.72 10.55
N SER A 141 28.28 15.62 10.37
CA SER A 141 28.70 15.10 9.08
C SER A 141 27.60 14.36 8.31
N SER A 142 26.53 13.94 8.99
CA SER A 142 25.39 13.20 8.42
C SER A 142 24.21 13.21 9.41
N ALA A 143 23.00 12.89 8.92
CA ALA A 143 21.83 12.68 9.78
C ALA A 143 22.06 11.58 10.83
N ALA A 144 22.73 10.48 10.46
CA ALA A 144 23.13 9.42 11.40
C ALA A 144 24.00 9.96 12.54
N HIS A 145 24.96 10.86 12.25
CA HIS A 145 25.78 11.48 13.29
C HIS A 145 24.94 12.35 14.23
N ALA A 146 24.06 13.21 13.70
CA ALA A 146 23.18 14.04 14.53
C ALA A 146 22.27 13.20 15.45
N GLN A 147 21.60 12.20 14.88
CA GLN A 147 20.67 11.31 15.58
C GLN A 147 21.37 10.42 16.63
N VAL A 148 22.52 9.83 16.30
CA VAL A 148 23.30 9.01 17.26
C VAL A 148 23.83 9.86 18.41
N THR A 149 24.31 11.07 18.15
CA THR A 149 24.84 11.97 19.19
C THR A 149 23.75 12.34 20.20
N ILE A 150 22.57 12.80 19.74
CA ILE A 150 21.48 13.15 20.66
C ILE A 150 20.94 11.90 21.38
N THR A 151 20.79 10.77 20.68
CA THR A 151 20.29 9.52 21.28
C THR A 151 21.21 9.00 22.38
N ASN A 152 22.52 9.00 22.14
CA ASN A 152 23.52 8.56 23.13
C ASN A 152 23.55 9.49 24.37
N ASP A 153 23.40 10.80 24.17
CA ASP A 153 23.35 11.79 25.26
C ASP A 153 22.07 11.63 26.10
N LEU A 154 20.91 11.44 25.46
CA LEU A 154 19.66 11.13 26.14
C LEU A 154 19.76 9.85 26.96
N TYR A 155 20.26 8.76 26.36
CA TYR A 155 20.44 7.46 27.01
C TYR A 155 21.29 7.56 28.28
N SER A 156 22.46 8.21 28.21
CA SER A 156 23.31 8.41 29.39
C SER A 156 22.68 9.39 30.41
N SER A 157 21.94 10.42 29.97
CA SER A 157 21.26 11.35 30.89
C SER A 157 20.12 10.71 31.70
N LEU A 158 19.46 9.70 31.14
CA LEU A 158 18.40 8.92 31.80
C LEU A 158 18.96 7.76 32.66
N GLY A 159 20.28 7.70 32.84
CA GLY A 159 20.93 6.68 33.68
C GLY A 159 21.14 5.33 33.01
N GLU A 160 21.23 5.29 31.68
CA GLU A 160 21.45 4.09 30.87
C GLU A 160 20.40 2.98 31.13
N PRO A 161 19.10 3.27 30.91
CA PRO A 161 18.01 2.35 31.23
C PRO A 161 18.13 1.00 30.53
N GLN A 162 17.58 -0.05 31.15
CA GLN A 162 17.69 -1.43 30.63
C GLN A 162 17.07 -1.60 29.24
N ILE A 163 16.01 -0.85 28.95
CA ILE A 163 15.31 -0.83 27.67
C ILE A 163 15.30 0.61 27.17
N PHE A 164 16.05 0.83 26.09
CA PHE A 164 16.00 2.05 25.30
C PHE A 164 15.95 1.66 23.83
N LEU A 165 14.95 2.14 23.09
CA LEU A 165 14.76 1.83 21.68
C LEU A 165 15.12 3.03 20.80
N PHE A 166 15.71 2.75 19.64
CA PHE A 166 15.98 3.73 18.59
C PHE A 166 15.33 3.26 17.28
N CYS A 167 14.44 4.08 16.71
CA CYS A 167 13.88 3.82 15.37
C CYS A 167 14.62 4.69 14.33
N PRO A 168 15.42 4.09 13.43
CA PRO A 168 16.13 4.81 12.38
C PRO A 168 15.18 5.40 11.32
N THR A 169 15.68 6.36 10.55
CA THR A 169 15.02 6.86 9.34
C THR A 169 15.03 5.82 8.23
N GLU A 170 16.14 5.08 8.06
CA GLU A 170 16.22 3.89 7.22
C GLU A 170 15.74 2.63 7.98
N TYR A 171 14.47 2.58 8.41
CA TYR A 171 13.94 1.49 9.26
C TYR A 171 13.58 0.16 8.56
N CYS A 172 13.82 0.05 7.25
CA CYS A 172 13.53 -1.17 6.50
C CYS A 172 14.41 -1.33 5.26
N GLY A 173 14.47 -2.55 4.71
CA GLY A 173 15.35 -2.88 3.59
C GLY A 173 15.14 -2.00 2.36
N SER A 174 13.89 -1.66 2.02
CA SER A 174 13.56 -0.76 0.91
C SER A 174 13.81 0.73 1.17
N ARG A 175 14.18 1.12 2.40
CA ARG A 175 14.60 2.49 2.74
C ARG A 175 16.12 2.64 2.87
N ALA A 176 16.88 1.55 2.92
CA ALA A 176 18.33 1.60 3.07
C ALA A 176 19.03 1.97 1.76
N VAL A 177 19.89 2.99 1.77
CA VAL A 177 20.51 3.55 0.54
C VAL A 177 22.04 3.37 0.55
N PRO A 178 22.65 2.70 -0.45
CA PRO A 178 22.04 2.05 -1.62
C PRO A 178 21.50 0.63 -1.34
N SER A 179 21.87 0.04 -0.21
CA SER A 179 21.47 -1.29 0.25
C SER A 179 21.53 -1.34 1.79
N VAL A 180 20.96 -2.36 2.43
CA VAL A 180 21.11 -2.57 3.89
C VAL A 180 22.58 -2.66 4.27
N LYS A 181 23.34 -3.47 3.55
CA LYS A 181 24.75 -3.76 3.81
C LYS A 181 25.66 -2.53 3.63
N ASP A 182 25.44 -1.79 2.55
CA ASP A 182 26.34 -0.72 2.12
C ASP A 182 25.85 0.68 2.52
N SER A 183 24.75 0.78 3.28
CA SER A 183 24.21 2.06 3.76
C SER A 183 25.19 2.77 4.71
N PRO A 184 25.69 3.97 4.37
CA PRO A 184 26.54 4.75 5.27
C PRO A 184 25.81 5.16 6.55
N TYR A 185 24.49 5.34 6.46
CA TYR A 185 23.63 5.72 7.57
C TYR A 185 23.50 4.58 8.60
N LEU A 186 23.18 3.36 8.14
CA LEU A 186 23.04 2.19 9.01
C LEU A 186 24.38 1.72 9.59
N ASN A 187 25.46 1.71 8.79
CA ASN A 187 26.80 1.38 9.30
C ASN A 187 27.24 2.36 10.40
N TYR A 188 27.03 3.67 10.22
CA TYR A 188 27.36 4.66 11.26
C TYR A 188 26.59 4.41 12.57
N ILE A 189 25.30 4.06 12.49
CA ILE A 189 24.48 3.70 13.66
C ILE A 189 24.97 2.41 14.33
N GLY A 190 25.33 1.38 13.55
CA GLY A 190 25.89 0.13 14.06
C GLY A 190 27.16 0.37 14.87
N GLU A 191 28.09 1.15 14.33
CA GLU A 191 29.38 1.48 14.94
C GLU A 191 29.26 2.42 16.17
N ASN A 192 28.42 3.45 16.11
CA ASN A 192 28.48 4.59 17.04
C ASN A 192 27.31 4.68 18.05
N LEU A 193 26.19 3.99 17.82
CA LEU A 193 25.11 3.93 18.81
C LEU A 193 25.53 3.05 20.01
N ARG A 194 25.23 3.49 21.24
CA ARG A 194 25.56 2.72 22.45
C ARG A 194 24.96 1.32 22.40
N GLN A 195 25.76 0.30 22.70
CA GLN A 195 25.35 -1.11 22.68
C GLN A 195 24.22 -1.46 23.69
N GLY A 196 23.93 -0.57 24.64
CA GLY A 196 22.77 -0.69 25.53
C GLY A 196 21.43 -0.33 24.86
N ILE A 197 21.45 0.27 23.67
CA ILE A 197 20.28 0.72 22.92
C ILE A 197 19.91 -0.33 21.87
N ASP A 198 18.65 -0.78 21.87
CA ASP A 198 18.12 -1.70 20.87
C ASP A 198 17.57 -0.91 19.67
N ILE A 199 17.70 -1.47 18.47
CA ILE A 199 17.32 -0.79 17.22
C ILE A 199 16.07 -1.43 16.62
N MET A 200 15.11 -0.59 16.23
CA MET A 200 13.85 -1.01 15.62
C MET A 200 14.00 -1.26 14.11
N TRP A 201 13.28 -2.25 13.58
CA TRP A 201 13.34 -2.63 12.15
C TRP A 201 12.02 -3.24 11.67
N THR A 202 11.52 -2.89 10.47
CA THR A 202 10.24 -3.45 9.96
C THR A 202 10.42 -4.62 8.97
N GLY A 203 11.67 -5.08 8.76
CA GLY A 203 12.02 -6.12 7.81
C GLY A 203 12.37 -5.58 6.42
N PRO A 204 12.26 -6.40 5.34
CA PRO A 204 12.61 -5.98 3.99
C PRO A 204 11.80 -4.79 3.43
N LYS A 205 10.59 -4.55 3.94
CA LYS A 205 9.71 -3.42 3.56
C LYS A 205 9.05 -2.81 4.80
N VAL A 206 8.38 -1.67 4.63
CA VAL A 206 7.50 -1.08 5.66
C VAL A 206 6.45 -2.10 6.13
N ILE A 207 5.78 -2.76 5.17
CA ILE A 207 4.81 -3.85 5.39
C ILE A 207 5.41 -5.13 4.80
N SER A 208 6.25 -5.82 5.58
CA SER A 208 6.95 -7.03 5.12
C SER A 208 6.00 -8.21 4.93
N LYS A 209 5.89 -8.76 3.71
CA LYS A 209 5.14 -10.01 3.42
C LYS A 209 5.72 -11.19 4.20
N SER A 210 7.04 -11.27 4.25
CA SER A 210 7.80 -12.21 5.06
C SER A 210 9.07 -11.54 5.59
N ILE A 211 9.60 -12.07 6.68
CA ILE A 211 10.91 -11.70 7.23
C ILE A 211 11.72 -13.00 7.29
N SER A 212 12.87 -13.04 6.61
CA SER A 212 13.73 -14.23 6.56
C SER A 212 14.87 -14.12 7.57
N ILE A 213 15.39 -15.27 8.01
CA ILE A 213 16.58 -15.32 8.87
C ILE A 213 17.75 -14.59 8.20
N SER A 214 18.00 -14.84 6.92
CA SER A 214 19.06 -14.17 6.16
C SER A 214 18.94 -12.64 6.11
N SER A 215 17.72 -12.10 5.99
CA SER A 215 17.50 -10.64 6.03
C SER A 215 17.73 -10.04 7.43
N ILE A 216 17.55 -10.83 8.49
CA ILE A 216 17.86 -10.44 9.86
C ILE A 216 19.35 -10.59 10.16
N GLU A 217 20.02 -11.62 9.66
CA GLU A 217 21.48 -11.77 9.74
C GLU A 217 22.21 -10.62 9.01
N GLU A 218 21.74 -10.23 7.82
CA GLU A 218 22.27 -9.10 7.06
C GLU A 218 22.19 -7.80 7.88
N VAL A 219 20.98 -7.39 8.31
CA VAL A 219 20.84 -6.14 9.07
C VAL A 219 21.53 -6.20 10.43
N SER A 220 21.52 -7.36 11.12
CA SER A 220 22.24 -7.53 12.40
C SER A 220 23.76 -7.41 12.24
N SER A 221 24.30 -7.79 11.08
CA SER A 221 25.73 -7.63 10.79
C SER A 221 26.14 -6.15 10.66
N VAL A 222 25.26 -5.32 10.08
CA VAL A 222 25.45 -3.87 9.91
C VAL A 222 25.19 -3.11 11.21
N LEU A 223 24.10 -3.43 11.91
CA LEU A 223 23.74 -2.79 13.18
C LEU A 223 24.59 -3.27 14.37
N HIS A 224 25.38 -4.34 14.18
CA HIS A 224 26.20 -5.00 15.20
C HIS A 224 25.42 -5.50 16.44
N ARG A 225 24.10 -5.65 16.32
CA ARG A 225 23.19 -6.18 17.36
C ARG A 225 21.89 -6.71 16.74
N PRO A 226 21.21 -7.69 17.36
CA PRO A 226 19.90 -8.15 16.91
C PRO A 226 18.86 -7.02 17.00
N PRO A 227 17.99 -6.82 15.99
CA PRO A 227 16.96 -5.79 16.04
C PRO A 227 15.75 -6.22 16.90
N VAL A 228 14.94 -5.23 17.26
CA VAL A 228 13.54 -5.39 17.70
C VAL A 228 12.66 -5.14 16.50
N ILE A 229 11.79 -6.08 16.14
CA ILE A 229 10.90 -5.88 14.99
C ILE A 229 9.76 -4.93 15.37
N TRP A 230 9.56 -3.88 14.58
CA TRP A 230 8.31 -3.13 14.48
C TRP A 230 7.51 -3.77 13.34
N ASP A 231 6.48 -4.56 13.65
CA ASP A 231 5.79 -5.34 12.62
C ASP A 231 4.48 -4.69 12.16
N ASN A 232 4.47 -4.14 10.94
CA ASN A 232 3.27 -3.55 10.32
C ASN A 232 2.44 -4.60 9.53
N LEU A 233 2.57 -5.91 9.79
CA LEU A 233 1.77 -6.94 9.11
C LEU A 233 0.26 -6.71 9.21
N HIS A 234 -0.20 -6.06 10.28
CA HIS A 234 -1.62 -5.83 10.56
C HIS A 234 -2.01 -4.34 10.62
N ALA A 235 -1.10 -3.43 10.32
CA ALA A 235 -1.41 -2.00 10.23
C ALA A 235 -2.35 -1.73 9.04
N ASN A 236 -3.33 -0.82 9.20
CA ASN A 236 -4.26 -0.42 8.15
C ASN A 236 -4.39 1.11 7.97
N ASP A 237 -3.64 1.91 8.73
CA ASP A 237 -3.64 3.38 8.69
C ASP A 237 -3.38 3.99 7.30
N TYR A 238 -2.55 3.32 6.49
CA TYR A 238 -2.25 3.71 5.11
C TYR A 238 -3.39 3.47 4.10
N ASP A 239 -4.44 2.69 4.44
CA ASP A 239 -5.63 2.51 3.60
C ASP A 239 -6.86 2.13 4.45
N GLN A 240 -7.67 3.14 4.77
CA GLN A 240 -8.90 3.04 5.57
C GLN A 240 -9.96 2.07 5.01
N ARG A 241 -9.82 1.58 3.77
CA ARG A 241 -10.73 0.55 3.21
C ARG A 241 -10.33 -0.86 3.59
N ARG A 242 -9.16 -1.04 4.19
CA ARG A 242 -8.58 -2.34 4.53
C ARG A 242 -8.66 -2.61 6.02
N LEU A 243 -8.74 -3.90 6.34
CA LEU A 243 -8.75 -4.44 7.69
C LEU A 243 -8.06 -5.80 7.64
N PHE A 244 -7.29 -6.14 8.68
CA PHE A 244 -6.47 -7.35 8.73
C PHE A 244 -6.78 -8.16 9.98
N LEU A 245 -7.61 -9.17 9.80
CA LEU A 245 -8.09 -10.11 10.83
C LEU A 245 -7.44 -11.49 10.71
N GLY A 246 -6.58 -11.70 9.71
CA GLY A 246 -5.84 -12.95 9.52
C GLY A 246 -4.75 -13.18 10.58
N PRO A 247 -4.22 -14.41 10.68
CA PRO A 247 -3.22 -14.77 11.68
C PRO A 247 -1.86 -14.13 11.38
N TYR A 248 -1.04 -13.95 12.42
CA TYR A 248 0.36 -13.57 12.28
C TYR A 248 1.10 -14.58 11.37
N HIS A 249 1.81 -14.09 10.35
CA HIS A 249 2.26 -14.92 9.23
C HIS A 249 3.57 -14.42 8.59
N GLY A 250 4.33 -15.33 7.99
CA GLY A 250 5.54 -15.01 7.20
C GLY A 250 6.80 -14.75 8.04
N ARG A 251 6.76 -15.03 9.35
CA ARG A 251 7.90 -14.94 10.28
C ARG A 251 8.16 -16.32 10.86
N SER A 252 9.31 -16.94 10.55
CA SER A 252 9.66 -18.24 11.14
C SER A 252 9.88 -18.10 12.65
N THR A 253 9.44 -19.08 13.44
CA THR A 253 9.70 -19.13 14.90
C THR A 253 11.19 -19.17 15.22
N LEU A 254 12.02 -19.62 14.27
CA LEU A 254 13.49 -19.56 14.36
C LEU A 254 14.05 -18.13 14.46
N LEU A 255 13.27 -17.10 14.10
CA LEU A 255 13.67 -15.70 14.31
C LEU A 255 13.74 -15.33 15.79
N TYR A 256 13.07 -16.06 16.70
CA TYR A 256 13.09 -15.80 18.14
C TYR A 256 14.51 -15.81 18.74
N SER A 257 15.43 -16.62 18.20
CA SER A 257 16.83 -16.63 18.63
C SER A 257 17.67 -15.50 18.01
N HIS A 258 17.21 -14.90 16.91
CA HIS A 258 17.91 -13.89 16.09
C HIS A 258 17.42 -12.45 16.31
N LEU A 259 16.49 -12.23 17.24
CA LEU A 259 15.86 -10.94 17.52
C LEU A 259 15.93 -10.62 19.02
N ASN A 260 15.91 -9.33 19.35
CA ASN A 260 15.70 -8.84 20.72
C ASN A 260 14.21 -8.64 21.04
N GLY A 261 13.34 -8.59 20.02
CA GLY A 261 11.89 -8.53 20.22
C GLY A 261 11.06 -8.45 18.94
N VAL A 262 9.73 -8.47 19.11
CA VAL A 262 8.69 -8.25 18.10
C VAL A 262 7.54 -7.46 18.73
N LEU A 263 7.32 -6.23 18.26
CA LEU A 263 6.19 -5.38 18.63
C LEU A 263 5.29 -5.21 17.39
N THR A 264 4.07 -5.71 17.43
CA THR A 264 3.12 -5.53 16.32
C THR A 264 2.49 -4.14 16.36
N ASN A 265 2.41 -3.49 15.20
CA ASN A 265 1.60 -2.30 14.94
C ASN A 265 0.34 -2.78 14.20
N PRO A 266 -0.81 -2.90 14.88
CA PRO A 266 -1.99 -3.57 14.34
C PRO A 266 -2.97 -2.56 13.73
N ASN A 267 -4.23 -2.96 13.50
CA ASN A 267 -5.26 -2.08 12.92
C ASN A 267 -5.58 -0.92 13.88
N CYS A 268 -6.03 0.21 13.33
CA CYS A 268 -6.51 1.36 14.10
C CYS A 268 -7.71 0.98 14.98
N GLU A 269 -8.64 0.19 14.42
CA GLU A 269 -9.83 -0.31 15.07
C GLU A 269 -9.48 -1.36 16.14
N TYR A 270 -9.56 -0.96 17.42
CA TYR A 270 -9.14 -1.78 18.55
C TYR A 270 -9.75 -3.21 18.54
N GLY A 271 -11.06 -3.32 18.33
CA GLY A 271 -11.78 -4.59 18.33
C GLY A 271 -11.32 -5.58 17.27
N ALA A 272 -10.74 -5.12 16.16
CA ALA A 272 -10.20 -5.95 15.08
C ALA A 272 -8.90 -6.67 15.45
N ASN A 273 -8.24 -6.27 16.54
CA ASN A 273 -6.86 -6.69 16.84
C ASN A 273 -6.74 -7.98 17.67
N TYR A 274 -7.87 -8.63 17.99
CA TYR A 274 -7.87 -9.86 18.77
C TYR A 274 -7.06 -10.97 18.11
N ILE A 275 -7.36 -11.34 16.85
CA ILE A 275 -6.62 -12.38 16.12
C ILE A 275 -5.15 -11.96 15.89
N PRO A 276 -4.84 -10.75 15.38
CA PRO A 276 -3.45 -10.28 15.23
C PRO A 276 -2.59 -10.46 16.49
N ILE A 277 -3.07 -10.00 17.65
CA ILE A 277 -2.30 -10.01 18.90
C ILE A 277 -2.28 -11.42 19.52
N HIS A 278 -3.40 -12.14 19.50
CA HIS A 278 -3.46 -13.50 20.04
C HIS A 278 -2.57 -14.49 19.26
N THR A 279 -2.54 -14.39 17.93
CA THR A 279 -1.71 -15.27 17.10
C THR A 279 -0.22 -14.92 17.18
N LEU A 280 0.14 -13.65 17.42
CA LEU A 280 1.51 -13.26 17.81
C LEU A 280 1.94 -13.91 19.14
N ALA A 281 1.06 -13.96 20.15
CA ALA A 281 1.36 -14.60 21.42
C ALA A 281 1.59 -16.12 21.27
N GLN A 282 0.78 -16.79 20.43
CA GLN A 282 0.99 -18.19 20.06
C GLN A 282 2.34 -18.40 19.35
N TRP A 283 2.70 -17.52 18.40
CA TRP A 283 4.01 -17.54 17.73
C TRP A 283 5.17 -17.38 18.72
N LYS A 284 5.07 -16.43 19.66
CA LYS A 284 6.06 -16.21 20.73
C LYS A 284 6.28 -17.48 21.53
N LYS A 285 5.20 -18.13 21.96
CA LYS A 285 5.24 -19.36 22.77
C LYS A 285 5.96 -20.49 22.03
N SER A 286 5.64 -20.73 20.75
CA SER A 286 6.34 -21.72 19.93
C SER A 286 7.83 -21.40 19.74
N GLY A 287 8.18 -20.13 19.48
CA GLY A 287 9.58 -19.69 19.35
C GLY A 287 10.39 -19.85 20.64
N GLN A 288 9.79 -19.50 21.78
CA GLN A 288 10.40 -19.68 23.10
C GLN A 288 10.65 -21.16 23.42
N CYS A 289 9.63 -22.02 23.28
CA CYS A 289 9.77 -23.46 23.55
C CYS A 289 10.85 -24.12 22.67
N TYR A 290 11.03 -23.67 21.43
CA TYR A 290 12.12 -24.14 20.57
C TYR A 290 13.50 -23.69 21.10
N SER A 291 13.65 -22.40 21.44
CA SER A 291 14.89 -21.84 21.98
C SER A 291 15.32 -22.46 23.31
N ASP A 292 14.37 -22.78 24.18
CA ASP A 292 14.64 -23.37 25.50
C ASP A 292 15.15 -24.82 25.37
N ARG A 293 14.57 -25.63 24.47
CA ARG A 293 15.04 -27.01 24.20
C ARG A 293 16.45 -27.03 23.61
N MET A 294 16.72 -26.22 22.58
CA MET A 294 18.06 -26.10 21.98
C MET A 294 19.13 -25.72 23.01
N SER A 295 18.78 -24.91 24.02
CA SER A 295 19.68 -24.51 25.10
C SER A 295 19.96 -25.66 26.09
N GLN A 296 19.00 -26.57 26.28
CA GLN A 296 19.13 -27.76 27.13
C GLN A 296 19.97 -28.85 26.45
N ASP A 297 19.76 -29.09 25.16
CA ASP A 297 20.51 -30.11 24.39
C ASP A 297 22.03 -29.79 24.34
N VAL A 298 22.37 -28.51 24.14
CA VAL A 298 23.77 -28.04 24.17
C VAL A 298 24.40 -28.18 25.56
N ALA A 299 23.63 -28.03 26.63
CA ALA A 299 24.10 -28.25 28.00
C ALA A 299 24.22 -29.74 28.38
N GLY A 300 23.45 -30.62 27.72
CA GLY A 300 23.44 -32.07 27.99
C GLY A 300 24.57 -32.86 27.34
N GLY A 301 25.22 -32.35 26.28
CA GLY A 301 26.29 -33.03 25.53
C GLY A 301 27.65 -33.14 26.25
N GLY A 302 27.67 -33.05 27.58
CA GLY A 302 28.85 -32.81 28.41
C GLY A 302 29.58 -34.02 28.99
N GLU A 303 29.26 -35.26 28.61
CA GLU A 303 30.03 -36.45 29.03
C GLU A 303 30.52 -37.28 27.83
N GLY A 304 31.81 -37.59 27.82
CA GLY A 304 32.52 -37.98 26.61
C GLY A 304 32.32 -39.45 26.19
N VAL A 305 32.01 -39.65 24.91
CA VAL A 305 32.16 -40.94 24.22
C VAL A 305 33.31 -40.83 23.21
N ARG A 306 34.19 -41.84 23.22
CA ARG A 306 35.36 -41.93 22.33
C ARG A 306 34.94 -42.01 20.86
N ALA A 307 35.80 -41.47 19.99
CA ALA A 307 35.74 -41.72 18.56
C ALA A 307 35.73 -43.22 18.25
N GLY A 308 34.73 -43.64 17.47
CA GLY A 308 34.58 -44.97 16.89
C GLY A 308 33.72 -44.83 15.64
N GLU A 309 34.20 -45.37 14.52
CA GLU A 309 33.58 -45.23 13.19
C GLU A 309 32.38 -46.17 13.06
N THR A 310 31.18 -45.62 12.86
CA THR A 310 30.05 -46.30 12.18
C THR A 310 29.09 -45.24 11.64
N GLU A 311 28.94 -45.18 10.32
CA GLU A 311 27.85 -44.49 9.65
C GLU A 311 26.61 -45.38 9.69
N GLU A 312 25.63 -45.12 10.57
CA GLU A 312 24.27 -45.67 10.41
C GLU A 312 23.20 -44.84 11.15
N GLU A 313 22.34 -44.22 10.35
CA GLU A 313 20.91 -43.93 10.56
C GLU A 313 20.38 -43.64 11.99
N GLY A 314 20.71 -42.45 12.50
CA GLY A 314 20.02 -41.80 13.63
C GLY A 314 18.98 -40.77 13.20
N ARG A 315 18.00 -41.11 12.36
CA ARG A 315 16.94 -40.18 11.92
C ARG A 315 15.88 -40.00 13.01
N MET A 316 16.24 -39.29 14.07
CA MET A 316 15.35 -38.97 15.19
C MET A 316 14.13 -38.19 14.67
N GLU A 317 12.92 -38.66 14.98
CA GLU A 317 11.70 -38.09 14.39
C GLU A 317 11.48 -36.64 14.85
N MET A 318 11.44 -35.73 13.88
CA MET A 318 11.34 -34.29 14.08
C MET A 318 9.87 -33.83 14.29
N SER A 319 9.03 -34.72 14.81
CA SER A 319 7.55 -34.63 14.84
C SER A 319 6.99 -33.97 16.11
N ASP A 320 7.67 -34.07 17.25
CA ASP A 320 7.21 -33.58 18.57
C ASP A 320 7.59 -32.10 18.86
N VAL A 321 7.77 -31.30 17.80
CA VAL A 321 7.93 -29.85 17.88
C VAL A 321 6.67 -29.20 17.33
N SER A 322 5.92 -28.51 18.20
CA SER A 322 4.83 -27.62 17.79
C SER A 322 5.41 -26.39 17.06
N VAL A 323 5.69 -26.59 15.77
CA VAL A 323 5.96 -25.52 14.83
C VAL A 323 4.69 -24.69 14.73
N TYR A 324 4.83 -23.37 14.86
CA TYR A 324 3.69 -22.46 14.74
C TYR A 324 3.00 -22.62 13.38
N ASN A 325 1.76 -23.10 13.39
CA ASN A 325 0.91 -23.21 12.21
C ASN A 325 -0.10 -22.04 12.21
N PRO A 326 -0.02 -21.09 11.26
CA PRO A 326 -0.93 -19.95 11.18
C PRO A 326 -2.41 -20.37 11.07
N THR A 327 -2.72 -21.51 10.45
CA THR A 327 -4.10 -22.00 10.30
C THR A 327 -4.65 -22.49 11.65
N GLU A 328 -3.89 -23.31 12.38
CA GLU A 328 -4.29 -23.78 13.72
C GLU A 328 -4.40 -22.60 14.69
N ALA A 329 -3.44 -21.68 14.65
CA ALA A 329 -3.45 -20.50 15.50
C ALA A 329 -4.66 -19.59 15.24
N LEU A 330 -5.08 -19.48 13.96
CA LEU A 330 -6.31 -18.81 13.56
C LEU A 330 -7.55 -19.53 14.11
N GLU A 331 -7.66 -20.85 13.98
CA GLU A 331 -8.83 -21.58 14.51
C GLU A 331 -8.99 -21.38 16.02
N ILE A 332 -7.90 -21.47 16.79
CA ILE A 332 -7.93 -21.21 18.24
C ILE A 332 -8.40 -19.77 18.51
N ALA A 333 -7.83 -18.78 17.81
CA ALA A 333 -8.19 -17.38 17.98
C ALA A 333 -9.65 -17.07 17.58
N LEU A 334 -10.18 -17.71 16.54
CA LEU A 334 -11.59 -17.60 16.13
C LEU A 334 -12.54 -18.10 17.23
N HIS A 335 -12.28 -19.27 17.81
CA HIS A 335 -13.13 -19.85 18.85
C HIS A 335 -13.10 -19.04 20.16
N GLU A 336 -11.95 -18.45 20.51
CA GLU A 336 -11.86 -17.57 21.68
C GLU A 336 -12.51 -16.20 21.44
N TRP A 337 -12.22 -15.55 20.31
CA TRP A 337 -12.80 -14.24 19.95
C TRP A 337 -14.32 -14.28 19.79
N MET A 338 -14.89 -15.42 19.41
CA MET A 338 -16.34 -15.64 19.36
C MET A 338 -17.05 -15.26 20.67
N ASN A 339 -16.40 -15.46 21.82
CA ASN A 339 -16.96 -15.11 23.12
C ASN A 339 -17.09 -13.58 23.30
N GLU A 340 -16.22 -12.78 22.67
CA GLU A 340 -16.30 -11.32 22.72
C GLU A 340 -17.48 -10.75 21.94
N PHE A 341 -17.89 -11.36 20.83
CA PHE A 341 -19.11 -10.96 20.14
C PHE A 341 -20.36 -11.22 20.98
N LEU A 342 -20.37 -12.34 21.71
CA LEU A 342 -21.48 -12.77 22.56
C LEU A 342 -21.49 -12.06 23.93
N SER A 343 -20.36 -11.46 24.34
CA SER A 343 -20.26 -10.71 25.59
C SER A 343 -21.01 -9.37 25.48
N SER A 344 -21.76 -9.02 26.53
CA SER A 344 -22.09 -7.62 26.76
C SER A 344 -20.90 -7.00 27.50
N LYS A 345 -20.11 -6.14 26.86
CA LYS A 345 -18.97 -5.47 27.51
C LYS A 345 -19.42 -4.88 28.85
N ARG A 346 -18.79 -5.33 29.94
CA ARG A 346 -19.08 -4.89 31.30
C ARG A 346 -18.78 -3.40 31.42
N LYS A 347 -19.69 -2.65 32.04
CA LYS A 347 -19.42 -1.25 32.38
C LYS A 347 -18.30 -1.20 33.42
N LEU A 348 -17.59 -0.08 33.48
CA LEU A 348 -16.48 0.17 34.42
C LEU A 348 -16.83 -0.13 35.89
N GLU A 349 -18.12 -0.02 36.25
CA GLU A 349 -18.70 -0.32 37.56
C GLU A 349 -18.52 -1.78 38.03
N ASP A 350 -18.35 -2.74 37.10
CA ASP A 350 -18.19 -4.18 37.43
C ASP A 350 -16.73 -4.59 37.78
N TYR A 351 -15.74 -3.72 37.59
CA TYR A 351 -14.34 -3.96 38.00
C TYR A 351 -14.13 -3.72 39.51
N GLY A 352 -15.12 -4.07 40.33
CA GLY A 352 -15.22 -3.82 41.76
C GLY A 352 -14.33 -4.69 42.66
N GLY A 353 -13.00 -4.59 42.50
CA GLY A 353 -12.06 -4.79 43.62
C GLY A 353 -12.13 -3.59 44.59
N PRO A 354 -11.74 -3.71 45.87
CA PRO A 354 -12.17 -2.78 46.91
C PRO A 354 -11.61 -1.35 46.76
N ALA A 355 -12.34 -0.49 46.05
CA ALA A 355 -12.15 0.95 45.97
C ALA A 355 -12.57 1.67 47.27
N LYS A 356 -12.06 1.19 48.42
CA LYS A 356 -12.14 1.83 49.73
C LYS A 356 -10.73 2.08 50.27
N ASP A 357 -10.00 2.96 49.60
CA ASP A 357 -9.06 3.90 50.25
C ASP A 357 -8.42 4.94 49.31
N SER A 358 -8.65 4.89 47.98
CA SER A 358 -8.09 5.90 47.06
C SER A 358 -8.49 7.36 47.41
N LYS A 359 -9.63 7.57 48.08
CA LYS A 359 -10.07 8.90 48.60
C LYS A 359 -9.49 9.29 49.96
N SER A 360 -8.86 8.38 50.72
CA SER A 360 -8.17 8.69 51.97
C SER A 360 -6.71 9.07 51.71
N VAL A 361 -6.04 8.35 50.82
CA VAL A 361 -4.67 8.67 50.32
C VAL A 361 -4.63 10.08 49.70
N LEU A 362 -5.62 10.41 48.88
CA LEU A 362 -5.80 11.74 48.24
C LEU A 362 -5.95 12.90 49.25
N ARG A 363 -6.22 12.62 50.52
CA ARG A 363 -6.40 13.64 51.56
C ARG A 363 -5.19 13.75 52.50
N ALA A 364 -4.43 12.67 52.66
CA ALA A 364 -3.16 12.68 53.39
C ALA A 364 -2.07 13.39 52.58
N ALA A 365 -1.93 13.06 51.29
CA ALA A 365 -0.90 13.63 50.42
C ALA A 365 -1.03 15.15 50.19
N THR A 366 -2.25 15.71 50.32
CA THR A 366 -2.47 17.16 50.25
C THR A 366 -2.11 17.89 51.54
N GLN A 367 -2.20 17.26 52.72
CA GLN A 367 -1.85 17.92 53.98
C GLN A 367 -0.33 18.03 54.17
N ASP A 368 0.44 17.03 53.72
CA ASP A 368 1.91 17.05 53.84
C ASP A 368 2.60 18.06 52.89
N MET A 369 1.91 18.57 51.84
CA MET A 369 2.47 19.59 50.93
C MET A 369 2.09 21.04 51.29
N GLU A 370 0.98 21.28 52.02
CA GLU A 370 0.63 22.65 52.45
C GLU A 370 1.49 23.13 53.64
N GLU A 371 2.02 22.24 54.48
CA GLU A 371 2.88 22.62 55.63
C GLU A 371 4.34 22.99 55.27
N GLN A 372 4.76 22.92 53.99
CA GLN A 372 6.12 23.28 53.56
C GLN A 372 6.26 24.60 52.80
N TYR A 373 5.18 25.37 52.58
CA TYR A 373 5.24 26.62 51.80
C TYR A 373 4.71 27.90 52.48
N GLU A 374 4.36 27.88 53.78
CA GLU A 374 4.19 29.10 54.59
C GLU A 374 5.51 29.49 55.28
N GLY A 375 6.46 30.04 54.52
CA GLY A 375 7.85 30.20 54.99
C GLY A 375 8.60 31.50 54.66
N VAL A 376 8.04 32.45 53.88
CA VAL A 376 8.67 33.76 53.64
C VAL A 376 7.63 34.88 53.64
N SER A 377 7.87 35.91 54.47
CA SER A 377 6.91 36.96 54.78
C SER A 377 7.01 38.21 53.89
N ASN A 378 5.83 38.78 53.63
CA ASN A 378 5.50 40.19 53.46
C ASN A 378 6.65 41.24 53.47
N THR A 379 6.64 42.12 52.46
CA THR A 379 6.62 43.57 52.72
C THR A 379 5.69 44.29 51.73
N ASN A 380 4.77 45.10 52.29
CA ASN A 380 4.24 46.42 51.89
C ASN A 380 4.52 46.95 50.44
N ASP A 381 3.64 47.72 49.79
CA ASP A 381 2.65 48.64 50.37
C ASP A 381 1.48 49.02 49.40
N LYS A 382 0.49 49.69 49.99
CA LYS A 382 -0.70 50.42 49.46
C LYS A 382 -0.51 51.10 48.07
N ASN A 383 -1.55 51.43 47.28
CA ASN A 383 -2.70 52.25 47.68
C ASN A 383 -3.83 52.39 46.63
N SER A 384 -5.08 52.51 47.11
CA SER A 384 -6.27 53.25 46.58
C SER A 384 -6.51 53.55 45.07
N GLY A 385 -7.75 53.33 44.62
CA GLY A 385 -8.61 54.49 44.23
C GLY A 385 -9.37 54.51 42.88
N MET A 386 -10.61 53.99 42.89
CA MET A 386 -11.87 54.64 42.44
C MET A 386 -12.03 55.37 41.06
N THR A 387 -13.19 55.11 40.39
CA THR A 387 -13.99 56.02 39.51
C THR A 387 -13.37 56.55 38.19
N ASP A 388 -14.11 57.00 37.16
CA ASP A 388 -15.47 56.77 36.63
C ASP A 388 -15.58 57.53 35.27
N ASP A 389 -16.55 57.17 34.43
CA ASP A 389 -17.16 57.89 33.28
C ASP A 389 -16.38 58.93 32.40
N GLY A 390 -16.60 58.89 31.08
CA GLY A 390 -16.33 60.04 30.19
C GLY A 390 -16.21 59.75 28.69
N LYS A 391 -17.21 60.15 27.89
CA LYS A 391 -17.23 60.05 26.40
C LYS A 391 -16.57 61.24 25.68
N ASP A 392 -16.29 61.00 24.39
CA ASP A 392 -16.34 61.90 23.20
C ASP A 392 -15.00 62.17 22.47
N ARG A 393 -14.92 62.36 21.14
CA ARG A 393 -15.71 61.89 19.96
C ARG A 393 -14.98 62.32 18.66
N ALA A 394 -15.20 61.62 17.53
CA ALA A 394 -14.80 61.98 16.14
C ALA A 394 -13.28 61.92 15.82
N SER A 395 -12.74 61.73 14.60
CA SER A 395 -13.20 61.36 13.23
C SER A 395 -11.92 61.26 12.34
N SER A 396 -11.81 60.65 11.15
CA SER A 396 -12.58 59.80 10.21
C SER A 396 -11.60 59.37 9.08
N GLY A 397 -11.82 58.42 8.17
CA GLY A 397 -12.98 57.59 7.79
C GLY A 397 -12.50 56.32 7.05
N SER A 398 -13.28 55.25 6.96
CA SER A 398 -14.43 55.01 6.05
C SER A 398 -14.03 54.59 4.62
N SER A 399 -14.08 53.28 4.38
CA SER A 399 -14.31 52.68 3.07
C SER A 399 -15.77 52.24 3.01
N ASP A 400 -16.53 52.70 2.02
CA ASP A 400 -17.96 52.39 1.87
C ASP A 400 -18.22 51.35 0.79
N MET A 401 -19.09 50.39 1.10
CA MET A 401 -20.23 49.89 0.30
C MET A 401 -20.48 48.39 0.55
N ASP A 402 -21.71 47.91 0.67
CA ASP A 402 -22.95 48.52 1.18
C ASP A 402 -23.87 47.34 1.54
N THR A 403 -24.37 47.27 2.77
CA THR A 403 -25.20 46.14 3.24
C THR A 403 -26.61 46.61 3.59
N THR A 404 -27.54 46.43 2.65
CA THR A 404 -28.97 46.61 2.93
C THR A 404 -29.50 45.42 3.71
N SER A 405 -29.79 45.64 5.00
CA SER A 405 -30.46 44.68 5.87
C SER A 405 -31.97 44.68 5.65
N GLU A 406 -32.56 43.52 5.36
CA GLU A 406 -33.91 43.18 5.79
C GLU A 406 -33.85 41.91 6.64
N ASN A 407 -34.60 41.89 7.75
CA ASN A 407 -34.52 40.83 8.75
C ASN A 407 -35.10 39.53 8.20
N ILE A 408 -34.36 38.42 8.34
CA ILE A 408 -34.89 37.06 8.23
C ILE A 408 -34.59 36.34 9.55
N ASP A 409 -35.58 35.58 9.99
CA ASP A 409 -35.63 34.83 11.25
C ASP A 409 -34.58 33.72 11.26
N ASP A 410 -33.76 33.62 12.32
CA ASP A 410 -32.72 32.58 12.49
C ASP A 410 -33.35 31.25 12.95
N SER A 411 -34.19 30.67 12.09
CA SER A 411 -34.70 29.31 12.21
C SER A 411 -34.41 28.53 10.93
N ILE A 412 -33.18 28.01 10.81
CA ILE A 412 -32.83 27.01 9.81
C ILE A 412 -32.82 25.65 10.49
N ASP A 413 -33.72 24.77 10.03
CA ASP A 413 -33.91 23.43 10.57
C ASP A 413 -32.65 22.56 10.44
N SER A 414 -32.37 21.80 11.51
CA SER A 414 -31.26 20.85 11.56
C SER A 414 -31.64 19.49 10.92
N GLU A 415 -32.17 19.51 9.70
CA GLU A 415 -32.52 18.33 8.91
C GLU A 415 -31.69 18.24 7.62
N ASP A 416 -30.44 17.76 7.72
CA ASP A 416 -29.78 16.98 6.63
C ASP A 416 -28.48 16.28 7.09
N LEU A 417 -28.50 15.70 8.30
CA LEU A 417 -27.60 14.61 8.68
C LEU A 417 -28.46 13.35 8.84
N PRO A 418 -28.11 12.20 8.22
CA PRO A 418 -28.90 10.98 8.35
C PRO A 418 -28.84 10.47 9.79
N THR A 419 -29.88 10.78 10.57
CA THR A 419 -30.09 10.21 11.89
C THR A 419 -30.32 8.70 11.77
N PRO A 420 -29.75 7.88 12.68
CA PRO A 420 -30.00 6.45 12.66
C PRO A 420 -31.50 6.19 12.91
N PRO A 421 -32.11 5.19 12.23
CA PRO A 421 -33.56 4.98 12.29
C PRO A 421 -34.00 4.69 13.72
N SER A 422 -34.80 5.60 14.28
CA SER A 422 -35.23 5.64 15.68
C SER A 422 -36.39 4.68 16.02
N THR A 423 -36.63 3.69 15.17
CA THR A 423 -37.55 2.57 15.42
C THR A 423 -36.76 1.26 15.57
N LEU A 424 -36.33 0.96 16.80
CA LEU A 424 -36.00 -0.42 17.16
C LEU A 424 -37.27 -1.28 17.01
N HIS A 425 -37.37 -2.00 15.91
CA HIS A 425 -38.14 -3.25 15.94
C HIS A 425 -37.44 -4.17 16.94
N ALA A 426 -38.20 -4.66 17.93
CA ALA A 426 -37.74 -5.78 18.75
C ALA A 426 -37.32 -6.93 17.82
N PRO A 427 -36.23 -7.66 18.12
CA PRO A 427 -35.68 -8.64 17.20
C PRO A 427 -36.78 -9.63 16.79
N PRO A 428 -36.91 -9.94 15.48
CA PRO A 428 -37.94 -10.86 15.02
C PRO A 428 -37.79 -12.19 15.76
N LYS A 429 -38.91 -12.77 16.18
CA LYS A 429 -38.92 -14.09 16.84
C LYS A 429 -38.43 -15.14 15.85
N GLY A 430 -37.14 -15.47 15.94
CA GLY A 430 -36.43 -16.28 14.95
C GLY A 430 -35.06 -15.72 14.51
N ALA A 431 -34.62 -14.57 15.06
CA ALA A 431 -33.29 -14.02 14.77
C ALA A 431 -32.17 -15.06 14.94
N CYS A 432 -31.45 -15.35 13.85
CA CYS A 432 -30.26 -16.18 13.88
C CYS A 432 -29.13 -15.44 14.61
N LEU A 433 -28.43 -16.17 15.47
CA LEU A 433 -27.28 -15.66 16.21
C LEU A 433 -26.07 -15.62 15.29
N PHE A 434 -25.19 -14.62 15.50
CA PHE A 434 -23.85 -14.64 14.91
C PHE A 434 -23.13 -15.94 15.29
N THR A 435 -22.50 -16.59 14.30
CA THR A 435 -21.88 -17.91 14.41
C THR A 435 -20.39 -17.89 14.06
N ILE A 436 -19.70 -18.98 14.36
CA ILE A 436 -18.30 -19.18 13.94
C ILE A 436 -18.14 -19.17 12.39
N ARG A 437 -19.19 -19.52 11.63
CA ARG A 437 -19.21 -19.43 10.16
C ARG A 437 -19.24 -17.97 9.70
N ASP A 438 -20.05 -17.13 10.35
CA ASP A 438 -20.10 -15.68 10.07
C ASP A 438 -18.75 -15.03 10.39
N LEU A 439 -18.18 -15.36 11.57
CA LEU A 439 -16.86 -14.88 11.94
C LEU A 439 -15.79 -15.31 10.94
N ARG A 440 -15.88 -16.54 10.40
CA ARG A 440 -14.95 -16.99 9.35
C ARG A 440 -15.17 -16.29 8.01
N ILE A 441 -16.40 -15.96 7.62
CA ILE A 441 -16.67 -15.14 6.44
C ILE A 441 -16.01 -13.77 6.58
N LEU A 442 -16.25 -13.09 7.70
CA LEU A 442 -15.62 -11.79 8.04
C LEU A 442 -14.09 -11.83 7.94
N VAL A 443 -13.45 -12.84 8.55
CA VAL A 443 -11.99 -12.96 8.55
C VAL A 443 -11.42 -13.34 7.18
N ASP A 444 -12.09 -14.21 6.41
CA ASP A 444 -11.62 -14.57 5.08
C ASP A 444 -11.74 -13.42 4.06
N LEU A 445 -12.72 -12.53 4.22
CA LEU A 445 -12.84 -11.28 3.45
C LEU A 445 -11.72 -10.29 3.81
N TYR A 446 -11.43 -10.13 5.10
CA TYR A 446 -10.48 -9.15 5.64
C TYR A 446 -9.26 -9.84 6.26
N TYR A 447 -8.47 -10.53 5.43
CA TYR A 447 -7.42 -11.44 5.89
C TYR A 447 -6.06 -10.78 6.17
N LEU A 448 -5.17 -10.67 5.18
CA LEU A 448 -3.80 -10.12 5.35
C LEU A 448 -3.43 -9.17 4.20
N PRO A 449 -2.41 -8.29 4.35
CA PRO A 449 -2.08 -7.29 3.33
C PRO A 449 -1.65 -7.84 1.97
N HIS A 450 -1.26 -9.11 1.90
CA HIS A 450 -0.69 -9.77 0.71
C HIS A 450 -1.40 -11.08 0.33
N ILE A 451 -2.47 -11.45 1.05
CA ILE A 451 -3.14 -12.76 0.97
C ILE A 451 -4.62 -12.56 1.34
N HIS A 452 -5.55 -13.00 0.49
CA HIS A 452 -6.98 -13.12 0.85
C HIS A 452 -7.24 -14.46 1.55
N GLY A 453 -8.25 -14.51 2.43
CA GLY A 453 -8.68 -15.77 3.02
C GLY A 453 -9.47 -16.62 2.04
N LYS A 454 -9.73 -17.89 2.37
CA LYS A 454 -10.22 -18.88 1.41
C LYS A 454 -11.53 -18.47 0.75
N LYS A 455 -12.54 -18.06 1.53
CA LYS A 455 -13.82 -17.56 0.98
C LYS A 455 -13.66 -16.29 0.16
N GLY A 456 -12.76 -15.37 0.55
CA GLY A 456 -12.49 -14.13 -0.17
C GLY A 456 -11.91 -14.39 -1.57
N SER A 457 -10.90 -15.25 -1.67
CA SER A 457 -10.35 -15.71 -2.96
C SER A 457 -11.42 -16.39 -3.82
N PHE A 458 -12.20 -17.30 -3.23
CA PHE A 458 -13.19 -18.07 -3.96
C PHE A 458 -14.31 -17.20 -4.56
N ILE A 459 -14.77 -16.16 -3.85
CA ILE A 459 -15.72 -15.17 -4.38
C ILE A 459 -15.14 -14.45 -5.62
N LEU A 460 -13.86 -14.07 -5.57
CA LEU A 460 -13.19 -13.38 -6.68
C LEU A 460 -12.96 -14.32 -7.88
N GLU A 461 -12.64 -15.59 -7.63
CA GLU A 461 -12.44 -16.63 -8.64
C GLU A 461 -13.74 -16.99 -9.37
N GLU A 462 -14.83 -17.24 -8.64
CA GLU A 462 -16.15 -17.47 -9.23
C GLU A 462 -16.62 -16.27 -10.06
N PHE A 463 -16.56 -15.04 -9.50
CA PHE A 463 -16.93 -13.83 -10.24
C PHE A 463 -16.09 -13.62 -11.50
N GLY A 464 -14.77 -13.80 -11.38
CA GLY A 464 -13.83 -13.65 -12.49
C GLY A 464 -14.09 -14.66 -13.61
N TRP A 465 -14.40 -15.91 -13.27
CA TRP A 465 -14.75 -16.94 -14.24
C TRP A 465 -16.10 -16.67 -14.90
N LEU A 466 -17.14 -16.35 -14.14
CA LEU A 466 -18.49 -16.05 -14.66
C LEU A 466 -18.45 -14.87 -15.64
N LYS A 467 -17.74 -13.80 -15.28
CA LYS A 467 -17.53 -12.63 -16.13
C LYS A 467 -16.73 -12.94 -17.40
N LYS A 468 -15.71 -13.81 -17.33
CA LYS A 468 -14.91 -14.23 -18.49
C LYS A 468 -15.74 -15.05 -19.48
N HIS A 469 -16.66 -15.87 -19.00
CA HIS A 469 -17.45 -16.81 -19.80
C HIS A 469 -18.92 -16.36 -20.00
N ALA A 470 -19.19 -15.07 -19.83
CA ALA A 470 -20.53 -14.46 -19.93
C ALA A 470 -21.26 -14.74 -21.27
N VAL A 471 -20.56 -15.15 -22.33
CA VAL A 471 -21.18 -15.54 -23.61
C VAL A 471 -22.14 -16.75 -23.47
N TYR A 472 -21.95 -17.61 -22.47
CA TYR A 472 -22.82 -18.76 -22.26
C TYR A 472 -24.15 -18.41 -21.58
N SER A 473 -24.29 -17.25 -20.92
CA SER A 473 -25.61 -16.83 -20.40
C SER A 473 -26.61 -16.51 -21.52
N ASP A 474 -26.12 -16.04 -22.68
CA ASP A 474 -26.92 -15.91 -23.91
C ASP A 474 -27.29 -17.26 -24.54
N VAL A 475 -26.62 -18.36 -24.18
CA VAL A 475 -26.97 -19.73 -24.61
C VAL A 475 -28.04 -20.29 -23.69
N VAL A 476 -27.87 -20.16 -22.36
CA VAL A 476 -28.89 -20.48 -21.35
C VAL A 476 -30.25 -19.90 -21.72
N LYS A 477 -30.31 -18.60 -21.98
CA LYS A 477 -31.55 -17.91 -22.34
C LYS A 477 -32.20 -18.48 -23.61
N LYS A 478 -31.40 -18.84 -24.62
CA LYS A 478 -31.90 -19.48 -25.85
C LYS A 478 -32.38 -20.92 -25.63
N LEU A 479 -31.84 -21.63 -24.62
CA LEU A 479 -32.32 -22.94 -24.22
C LEU A 479 -33.65 -22.83 -23.47
N GLU A 480 -33.79 -21.88 -22.54
CA GLU A 480 -35.08 -21.55 -21.90
C GLU A 480 -36.15 -21.16 -22.95
N GLU A 481 -35.82 -20.26 -23.88
CA GLU A 481 -36.72 -19.84 -24.98
C GLU A 481 -37.08 -21.00 -25.94
N ARG A 482 -36.15 -21.93 -26.21
CA ARG A 482 -36.42 -23.15 -27.01
C ARG A 482 -37.28 -24.18 -26.27
N GLY A 483 -37.23 -24.20 -24.93
CA GLY A 483 -38.07 -25.06 -24.09
C GLY A 483 -39.53 -24.61 -23.99
N GLY A 484 -39.82 -23.33 -24.26
CA GLY A 484 -41.17 -22.74 -24.21
C GLY A 484 -42.05 -22.94 -25.46
N GLY A 485 -41.65 -23.79 -26.40
CA GLY A 485 -42.33 -23.99 -27.68
C GLY A 485 -43.56 -24.90 -27.64
N GLU A 486 -44.75 -24.29 -27.57
CA GLU A 486 -46.10 -24.87 -27.81
C GLU A 486 -46.65 -25.90 -26.79
N GLY A 487 -47.45 -25.40 -25.83
CA GLY A 487 -48.37 -26.25 -25.05
C GLY A 487 -49.09 -25.53 -23.89
N GLU A 488 -50.29 -24.99 -24.11
CA GLU A 488 -51.15 -24.52 -23.02
C GLU A 488 -51.65 -25.68 -22.13
N VAL A 489 -51.09 -25.85 -20.93
CA VAL A 489 -51.82 -26.05 -19.65
C VAL A 489 -50.92 -25.56 -18.52
N GLY A 490 -51.42 -24.66 -17.66
CA GLY A 490 -50.59 -23.97 -16.68
C GLY A 490 -50.27 -24.76 -15.39
N GLY A 491 -49.30 -24.23 -14.62
CA GLY A 491 -49.13 -24.56 -13.19
C GLY A 491 -47.80 -25.17 -12.76
N ASP A 492 -46.78 -25.28 -13.62
CA ASP A 492 -45.61 -26.14 -13.32
C ASP A 492 -44.22 -25.60 -13.77
N GLU A 493 -44.07 -24.30 -14.05
CA GLU A 493 -42.75 -23.70 -14.35
C GLU A 493 -41.90 -23.52 -13.08
N GLU A 494 -42.55 -23.16 -11.96
CA GLU A 494 -41.89 -23.07 -10.64
C GLU A 494 -41.46 -24.46 -10.14
N GLY A 495 -42.25 -25.50 -10.46
CA GLY A 495 -41.94 -26.91 -10.19
C GLY A 495 -40.65 -27.38 -10.88
N LYS A 496 -40.44 -27.06 -12.17
CA LYS A 496 -39.21 -27.38 -12.90
C LYS A 496 -37.98 -26.64 -12.38
N ARG A 497 -38.10 -25.36 -12.00
CA ARG A 497 -37.04 -24.63 -11.29
C ARG A 497 -36.72 -25.28 -9.94
N GLN A 498 -37.73 -25.77 -9.22
CA GLN A 498 -37.54 -26.55 -7.99
C GLN A 498 -36.85 -27.90 -8.27
N GLU A 499 -37.19 -28.59 -9.36
CA GLU A 499 -36.72 -29.95 -9.67
C GLU A 499 -35.25 -30.00 -10.09
N VAL A 500 -34.78 -29.02 -10.87
CA VAL A 500 -33.33 -28.84 -11.13
C VAL A 500 -32.60 -28.49 -9.83
N LYS A 501 -33.15 -27.57 -9.03
CA LYS A 501 -32.59 -27.16 -7.74
C LYS A 501 -32.54 -28.33 -6.72
N LEU A 502 -33.52 -29.24 -6.74
CA LEU A 502 -33.54 -30.46 -5.92
C LEU A 502 -32.57 -31.54 -6.41
N LYS A 503 -32.39 -31.70 -7.73
CA LYS A 503 -31.39 -32.63 -8.27
C LYS A 503 -29.98 -32.23 -7.83
N VAL A 504 -29.62 -30.96 -7.97
CA VAL A 504 -28.31 -30.42 -7.55
C VAL A 504 -28.11 -30.57 -6.03
N LEU A 505 -29.14 -30.32 -5.22
CA LEU A 505 -29.11 -30.54 -3.76
C LEU A 505 -28.99 -32.03 -3.34
N SER A 506 -29.06 -32.98 -4.26
CA SER A 506 -29.00 -34.43 -3.96
C SER A 506 -27.65 -35.09 -4.24
N GLN A 507 -26.66 -34.34 -4.73
CA GLN A 507 -25.34 -34.86 -5.14
C GLN A 507 -24.15 -34.22 -4.39
N SER A 508 -24.39 -33.40 -3.37
CA SER A 508 -23.32 -32.80 -2.55
C SER A 508 -22.94 -33.71 -1.36
N ASP A 509 -22.19 -34.78 -1.64
CA ASP A 509 -21.33 -35.50 -0.68
C ASP A 509 -20.41 -36.46 -1.45
N GLY A 510 -19.22 -36.00 -1.86
CA GLY A 510 -18.25 -36.78 -2.64
C GLY A 510 -17.04 -35.94 -3.07
N GLU A 511 -15.85 -36.49 -2.83
CA GLU A 511 -14.52 -35.85 -2.85
C GLU A 511 -14.10 -35.15 -4.15
N GLU A 512 -13.23 -34.13 -4.01
CA GLU A 512 -12.60 -33.36 -5.11
C GLU A 512 -11.49 -34.17 -5.82
N GLU A 513 -11.43 -34.13 -7.15
CA GLU A 513 -10.22 -34.46 -7.93
C GLU A 513 -9.98 -33.41 -9.03
N ASP A 514 -8.74 -32.92 -9.12
CA ASP A 514 -8.29 -31.99 -10.16
C ASP A 514 -8.29 -32.64 -11.55
N ARG A 515 -8.86 -31.94 -12.55
CA ARG A 515 -8.55 -32.15 -13.97
C ARG A 515 -8.40 -30.84 -14.71
N GLU A 516 -7.16 -30.52 -15.06
CA GLU A 516 -6.84 -29.64 -16.20
C GLU A 516 -6.85 -30.52 -17.46
N GLU A 517 -7.69 -30.21 -18.45
CA GLU A 517 -7.58 -30.80 -19.79
C GLU A 517 -7.60 -29.71 -20.89
N GLU A 518 -6.90 -29.99 -21.99
CA GLU A 518 -6.74 -29.12 -23.15
C GLU A 518 -7.91 -29.31 -24.12
N GLU A 519 -8.52 -28.22 -24.63
CA GLU A 519 -9.63 -28.30 -25.59
C GLU A 519 -9.20 -27.91 -27.02
N GLU A 520 -9.38 -28.83 -27.97
CA GLU A 520 -9.44 -28.58 -29.42
C GLU A 520 -10.86 -28.93 -29.94
N GLU A 521 -11.32 -28.14 -30.92
CA GLU A 521 -12.72 -27.94 -31.35
C GLU A 521 -13.61 -29.19 -31.63
N THR A 522 -14.78 -29.28 -30.98
CA THR A 522 -16.00 -29.91 -31.58
C THR A 522 -17.30 -29.12 -31.35
N GLN A 523 -17.63 -28.23 -32.30
CA GLN A 523 -18.79 -27.33 -32.20
C GLN A 523 -20.14 -28.03 -32.37
N THR A 524 -20.81 -28.35 -31.26
CA THR A 524 -22.25 -28.07 -30.97
C THR A 524 -22.74 -28.72 -29.68
N GLY A 525 -22.09 -29.78 -29.19
CA GLY A 525 -22.42 -30.41 -27.90
C GLY A 525 -21.88 -29.63 -26.69
N ASP A 526 -20.63 -29.16 -26.77
CA ASP A 526 -19.92 -28.41 -25.70
C ASP A 526 -20.69 -27.21 -25.14
N ASN A 527 -21.39 -26.47 -26.02
CA ASN A 527 -21.97 -25.19 -25.64
C ASN A 527 -23.16 -25.30 -24.67
N ASP A 528 -23.88 -26.43 -24.69
CA ASP A 528 -25.01 -26.64 -23.78
C ASP A 528 -24.50 -27.10 -22.40
N GLU A 529 -23.44 -27.94 -22.36
CA GLU A 529 -22.76 -28.36 -21.12
C GLU A 529 -22.04 -27.19 -20.42
N LEU A 530 -21.30 -26.36 -21.17
CA LEU A 530 -20.67 -25.15 -20.64
C LEU A 530 -21.70 -24.10 -20.17
N ALA A 531 -22.92 -24.10 -20.72
CA ALA A 531 -24.03 -23.27 -20.24
C ALA A 531 -24.63 -23.81 -18.91
N GLU A 532 -24.74 -25.12 -18.74
CA GLU A 532 -25.13 -25.74 -17.46
C GLU A 532 -24.07 -25.46 -16.37
N ILE A 533 -22.78 -25.64 -16.66
CA ILE A 533 -21.68 -25.30 -15.75
C ILE A 533 -21.71 -23.82 -15.36
N TRP A 534 -22.02 -22.92 -16.31
CA TRP A 534 -22.15 -21.50 -16.02
C TRP A 534 -23.30 -21.21 -15.04
N LEU A 535 -24.46 -21.86 -15.21
CA LEU A 535 -25.59 -21.76 -14.28
C LEU A 535 -25.28 -22.28 -12.87
N GLU A 536 -24.62 -23.43 -12.75
CA GLU A 536 -24.25 -23.98 -11.45
C GLU A 536 -23.30 -23.06 -10.68
N ARG A 537 -22.36 -22.42 -11.40
CA ARG A 537 -21.43 -21.45 -10.83
C ARG A 537 -22.11 -20.11 -10.51
N ALA A 538 -23.06 -19.67 -11.31
CA ALA A 538 -23.89 -18.50 -10.99
C ALA A 538 -24.67 -18.73 -9.68
N LEU A 539 -25.38 -19.86 -9.55
CA LEU A 539 -26.07 -20.24 -8.32
C LEU A 539 -25.13 -20.34 -7.11
N ARG A 540 -23.92 -20.88 -7.30
CA ARG A 540 -22.88 -20.93 -6.27
C ARG A 540 -22.45 -19.52 -5.84
N PHE A 541 -22.22 -18.63 -6.80
CA PHE A 541 -21.86 -17.23 -6.55
C PHE A 541 -22.97 -16.46 -5.81
N HIS A 542 -24.24 -16.66 -6.18
CA HIS A 542 -25.39 -16.10 -5.47
C HIS A 542 -25.44 -16.55 -4.00
N ASN A 543 -25.22 -17.85 -3.74
CA ASN A 543 -25.14 -18.37 -2.37
C ASN A 543 -23.95 -17.76 -1.57
N LEU A 544 -22.81 -17.50 -2.21
CA LEU A 544 -21.67 -16.84 -1.58
C LEU A 544 -21.96 -15.37 -1.24
N CYS A 545 -22.69 -14.65 -2.11
CA CYS A 545 -23.07 -13.27 -1.86
C CYS A 545 -24.10 -13.17 -0.72
N GLU A 546 -25.05 -14.10 -0.65
CA GLU A 546 -26.02 -14.19 0.44
C GLU A 546 -25.36 -14.61 1.77
N ASP A 547 -24.33 -15.46 1.75
CA ASP A 547 -23.49 -15.77 2.94
C ASP A 547 -22.91 -14.47 3.57
N VAL A 548 -22.46 -13.52 2.74
CA VAL A 548 -21.93 -12.21 3.20
C VAL A 548 -23.05 -11.29 3.71
N ASN A 549 -24.21 -11.31 3.06
CA ASN A 549 -25.39 -10.55 3.47
C ASN A 549 -25.92 -11.01 4.85
N LEU A 550 -26.11 -12.31 5.04
CA LEU A 550 -26.51 -12.91 6.30
C LEU A 550 -25.46 -12.67 7.41
N CYS A 551 -24.17 -12.77 7.08
CA CYS A 551 -23.08 -12.44 8.01
C CYS A 551 -23.18 -10.99 8.51
N PHE A 552 -23.51 -10.02 7.64
CA PHE A 552 -23.74 -8.64 8.06
C PHE A 552 -24.97 -8.54 8.98
N ASP A 553 -26.11 -9.13 8.59
CA ASP A 553 -27.34 -9.04 9.37
C ASP A 553 -27.16 -9.65 10.76
N HIS A 554 -26.54 -10.83 10.86
CA HIS A 554 -26.16 -11.46 12.12
C HIS A 554 -25.23 -10.55 12.95
N LEU A 555 -24.21 -9.96 12.34
CA LEU A 555 -23.27 -9.05 13.01
C LEU A 555 -24.01 -7.84 13.61
N THR A 556 -25.01 -7.26 12.93
CA THR A 556 -25.76 -6.12 13.51
C THR A 556 -26.54 -6.46 14.79
N THR A 557 -26.80 -7.74 15.05
CA THR A 557 -27.51 -8.23 16.25
C THR A 557 -26.60 -8.46 17.47
N VAL A 558 -25.27 -8.39 17.33
CA VAL A 558 -24.38 -8.78 18.44
C VAL A 558 -24.53 -7.87 19.68
N PRO A 559 -24.47 -8.44 20.91
CA PRO A 559 -24.47 -7.67 22.15
C PRO A 559 -23.31 -6.67 22.26
N ASN A 560 -22.11 -7.02 21.77
CA ASN A 560 -20.93 -6.18 21.87
C ASN A 560 -20.96 -5.03 20.86
N ARG A 561 -21.65 -3.94 21.20
CA ARG A 561 -21.80 -2.77 20.32
C ARG A 561 -20.49 -2.07 19.98
N SER A 562 -19.50 -2.10 20.88
CA SER A 562 -18.14 -1.57 20.62
C SER A 562 -17.49 -2.33 19.46
N LEU A 563 -17.50 -3.66 19.52
CA LEU A 563 -16.94 -4.50 18.48
C LEU A 563 -17.72 -4.40 17.16
N LEU A 564 -19.05 -4.24 17.23
CA LEU A 564 -19.87 -3.95 16.05
C LEU A 564 -19.42 -2.66 15.37
N TYR A 565 -19.27 -1.54 16.10
CA TYR A 565 -18.96 -0.24 15.49
C TYR A 565 -17.57 -0.22 14.84
N ASP A 566 -16.57 -0.87 15.46
CA ASP A 566 -15.23 -1.06 14.89
C ASP A 566 -15.29 -1.82 13.53
N LEU A 567 -16.23 -2.77 13.36
CA LEU A 567 -16.33 -3.62 12.17
C LEU A 567 -17.39 -3.18 11.15
N TYR A 568 -18.30 -2.26 11.52
CA TYR A 568 -19.53 -1.97 10.77
C TYR A 568 -19.27 -1.43 9.35
N GLN A 569 -18.34 -0.48 9.22
CA GLN A 569 -18.04 0.16 7.93
C GLN A 569 -17.52 -0.85 6.90
N TYR A 570 -16.65 -1.76 7.35
CA TYR A 570 -16.07 -2.82 6.55
C TYR A 570 -17.13 -3.82 6.07
N MET A 571 -17.97 -4.32 7.00
CA MET A 571 -19.00 -5.28 6.62
C MET A 571 -20.15 -4.66 5.80
N SER A 572 -20.52 -3.39 6.00
CA SER A 572 -21.49 -2.75 5.10
C SER A 572 -20.91 -2.58 3.69
N ALA A 573 -19.67 -2.13 3.57
CA ALA A 573 -18.98 -2.00 2.28
C ALA A 573 -18.84 -3.35 1.56
N ALA A 574 -18.51 -4.42 2.29
CA ALA A 574 -18.46 -5.78 1.75
C ALA A 574 -19.83 -6.23 1.21
N ARG A 575 -20.90 -6.10 2.01
CA ARG A 575 -22.29 -6.43 1.61
C ARG A 575 -22.77 -5.61 0.42
N GLU A 576 -22.52 -4.30 0.40
CA GLU A 576 -22.91 -3.41 -0.70
C GLU A 576 -22.16 -3.77 -2.00
N THR A 577 -20.88 -4.16 -1.88
CA THR A 577 -20.08 -4.62 -3.01
C THR A 577 -20.58 -5.97 -3.53
N THR A 578 -20.77 -6.98 -2.66
CA THR A 578 -21.26 -8.30 -3.09
C THR A 578 -22.66 -8.20 -3.69
N ALA A 579 -23.58 -7.45 -3.09
CA ALA A 579 -24.92 -7.24 -3.66
C ALA A 579 -24.91 -6.56 -5.04
N LEU A 580 -23.92 -5.70 -5.33
CA LEU A 580 -23.74 -5.10 -6.66
C LEU A 580 -23.19 -6.11 -7.68
N LEU A 581 -22.23 -6.96 -7.27
CA LEU A 581 -21.69 -8.03 -8.12
C LEU A 581 -22.76 -9.10 -8.41
N ASP A 582 -23.53 -9.47 -7.40
CA ASP A 582 -24.69 -10.36 -7.46
C ASP A 582 -25.73 -9.87 -8.49
N SER A 583 -26.13 -8.59 -8.35
CA SER A 583 -27.02 -7.91 -9.30
C SER A 583 -26.47 -7.87 -10.73
N TYR A 584 -25.14 -7.84 -10.91
CA TYR A 584 -24.49 -7.89 -12.22
C TYR A 584 -24.54 -9.30 -12.84
N ILE A 585 -24.35 -10.36 -12.04
CA ILE A 585 -24.51 -11.74 -12.52
C ILE A 585 -25.97 -12.01 -12.92
N SER A 586 -26.95 -11.60 -12.12
CA SER A 586 -28.37 -11.75 -12.53
C SER A 586 -28.77 -10.90 -13.74
N TRP A 587 -28.05 -9.81 -14.04
CA TRP A 587 -28.23 -9.08 -15.30
C TRP A 587 -27.62 -9.83 -16.51
N LEU A 588 -26.52 -10.58 -16.32
CA LEU A 588 -25.99 -11.49 -17.34
C LEU A 588 -26.94 -12.67 -17.58
N GLU A 589 -27.53 -13.25 -16.53
CA GLU A 589 -28.57 -14.30 -16.64
C GLU A 589 -29.76 -13.84 -17.51
N ALA A 590 -30.17 -12.57 -17.38
CA ALA A 590 -31.23 -11.98 -18.21
C ALA A 590 -30.83 -11.74 -19.69
N GLY A 591 -29.63 -12.12 -20.10
CA GLY A 591 -29.08 -11.93 -21.45
C GLY A 591 -28.81 -10.46 -21.79
N GLY A 592 -28.37 -9.67 -20.80
CA GLY A 592 -27.91 -8.27 -20.97
C GLY A 592 -28.91 -7.29 -21.59
N SER A 593 -30.18 -7.69 -21.77
CA SER A 593 -31.13 -7.04 -22.67
C SER A 593 -31.97 -5.93 -22.01
N GLN A 594 -31.94 -5.82 -20.69
CA GLN A 594 -32.55 -4.69 -19.98
C GLN A 594 -31.53 -3.57 -19.82
N ASP A 595 -32.02 -2.32 -19.85
CA ASP A 595 -31.25 -1.12 -19.51
C ASP A 595 -30.36 -1.41 -18.29
N HIS A 596 -29.07 -1.12 -18.41
CA HIS A 596 -28.11 -1.23 -17.31
C HIS A 596 -28.73 -0.64 -16.05
N PRO A 597 -28.85 -1.38 -14.92
CA PRO A 597 -29.72 -1.01 -13.80
C PRO A 597 -29.51 0.45 -13.41
N LYS A 598 -30.55 1.27 -13.68
CA LYS A 598 -30.44 2.73 -13.86
C LYS A 598 -29.52 3.37 -12.85
N HIS A 599 -28.54 4.15 -13.34
CA HIS A 599 -27.53 4.90 -12.58
C HIS A 599 -27.99 5.30 -11.17
N LYS A 600 -27.72 4.42 -10.19
CA LYS A 600 -27.85 4.75 -8.78
C LYS A 600 -26.68 5.66 -8.36
N PRO A 601 -26.78 6.41 -7.24
CA PRO A 601 -25.68 7.24 -6.73
C PRO A 601 -24.35 6.48 -6.58
N HIS A 602 -24.41 5.17 -6.31
CA HIS A 602 -23.25 4.26 -6.22
C HIS A 602 -22.46 4.08 -7.52
N SER A 603 -22.90 4.60 -8.67
CA SER A 603 -22.08 4.59 -9.90
C SER A 603 -20.77 5.39 -9.81
N ARG A 604 -20.59 6.17 -8.73
CA ARG A 604 -19.31 6.78 -8.30
C ARG A 604 -18.81 6.23 -6.95
N MET A 605 -18.82 4.91 -6.76
CA MET A 605 -18.24 4.29 -5.55
C MET A 605 -16.83 4.82 -5.26
N GLY A 606 -16.60 5.25 -4.02
CA GLY A 606 -15.32 5.76 -3.53
C GLY A 606 -14.95 7.19 -3.94
N GLY A 607 -15.87 7.95 -4.55
CA GLY A 607 -15.72 9.39 -4.79
C GLY A 607 -14.57 9.79 -5.73
N ILE A 608 -14.12 11.04 -5.63
CA ILE A 608 -13.05 11.59 -6.49
C ILE A 608 -11.73 10.81 -6.37
N VAL A 609 -11.42 10.29 -5.17
CA VAL A 609 -10.24 9.44 -4.95
C VAL A 609 -10.35 8.16 -5.79
N ALA A 610 -11.51 7.50 -5.83
CA ALA A 610 -11.68 6.32 -6.67
C ALA A 610 -11.79 6.64 -8.18
N GLU A 611 -12.20 7.84 -8.57
CA GLU A 611 -12.06 8.31 -9.95
C GLU A 611 -10.58 8.49 -10.33
N MET A 612 -9.77 9.11 -9.47
CA MET A 612 -8.32 9.25 -9.68
C MET A 612 -7.58 7.91 -9.66
N LEU A 613 -7.88 7.00 -8.72
CA LEU A 613 -7.27 5.66 -8.66
C LEU A 613 -7.59 4.83 -9.92
N ARG A 614 -8.78 5.00 -10.52
CA ARG A 614 -9.15 4.37 -11.81
C ARG A 614 -8.40 4.93 -13.03
N LEU A 615 -7.76 6.10 -12.89
CA LEU A 615 -6.89 6.68 -13.92
C LEU A 615 -5.41 6.27 -13.74
N LEU A 616 -5.02 5.73 -12.59
CA LEU A 616 -3.70 5.13 -12.40
C LEU A 616 -3.63 3.77 -13.14
N PRO A 617 -2.46 3.39 -13.68
CA PRO A 617 -2.25 2.04 -14.19
C PRO A 617 -2.46 1.01 -13.07
N SER A 618 -3.37 0.05 -13.27
CA SER A 618 -3.56 -1.07 -12.33
C SER A 618 -2.54 -2.19 -12.60
N ASP A 619 -1.91 -2.70 -11.54
CA ASP A 619 -1.01 -3.86 -11.57
C ASP A 619 -1.70 -5.18 -11.95
N GLU A 620 -3.04 -5.22 -11.99
CA GLU A 620 -3.81 -6.44 -12.34
C GLU A 620 -3.71 -6.83 -13.83
N VAL A 621 -3.13 -5.98 -14.68
CA VAL A 621 -2.79 -6.38 -16.05
C VAL A 621 -1.62 -7.38 -15.98
N LYS A 622 -1.91 -8.68 -16.12
CA LYS A 622 -0.91 -9.78 -16.21
C LYS A 622 0.02 -9.72 -17.46
N GLY A 623 0.27 -8.53 -18.00
CA GLY A 623 1.21 -8.25 -19.08
C GLY A 623 2.23 -7.20 -18.64
N ARG A 624 3.22 -6.91 -19.49
CA ARG A 624 4.10 -5.75 -19.28
C ARG A 624 3.25 -4.48 -19.35
N THR A 625 3.26 -3.66 -18.29
CA THR A 625 2.71 -2.30 -18.33
C THR A 625 3.59 -1.40 -19.21
N TYR A 626 2.96 -0.59 -20.06
CA TYR A 626 3.64 0.38 -20.92
C TYR A 626 3.19 1.80 -20.61
N LEU A 627 4.15 2.70 -20.39
CA LEU A 627 3.92 4.12 -20.15
C LEU A 627 4.24 4.92 -21.43
N ILE A 628 3.38 5.86 -21.81
CA ILE A 628 3.68 6.90 -22.79
C ILE A 628 3.94 8.19 -22.04
N ARG A 629 5.13 8.77 -22.20
CA ARG A 629 5.52 10.04 -21.55
C ARG A 629 6.29 10.96 -22.50
N PRO A 630 6.42 12.27 -22.21
CA PRO A 630 7.33 13.14 -22.95
C PRO A 630 8.78 12.65 -22.89
N TYR A 631 9.53 12.97 -23.95
CA TYR A 631 10.97 12.77 -24.04
C TYR A 631 11.74 13.60 -23.01
N ARG A 632 12.86 13.04 -22.53
CA ARG A 632 13.87 13.67 -21.68
C ARG A 632 15.25 13.46 -22.30
N GLU A 633 16.19 14.37 -22.08
CA GLU A 633 17.55 14.27 -22.62
C GLU A 633 18.27 12.94 -22.28
N GLU A 634 17.98 12.38 -21.10
CA GLU A 634 18.48 11.07 -20.65
C GLU A 634 18.02 9.87 -21.52
N ASP A 635 16.92 10.00 -22.27
CA ASP A 635 16.39 8.92 -23.10
C ASP A 635 17.15 8.77 -24.44
N LYS A 636 17.94 9.77 -24.85
CA LYS A 636 18.50 9.88 -26.21
C LYS A 636 19.16 8.59 -26.70
N ASP A 637 20.07 8.03 -25.92
CA ASP A 637 20.84 6.85 -26.31
C ASP A 637 19.95 5.60 -26.42
N ALA A 638 18.90 5.52 -25.58
CA ALA A 638 17.90 4.46 -25.65
C ALA A 638 17.03 4.59 -26.92
N LEU A 639 16.65 5.81 -27.33
CA LEU A 639 15.91 6.03 -28.58
C LEU A 639 16.78 5.71 -29.81
N TYR A 640 18.07 6.07 -29.79
CA TYR A 640 19.02 5.69 -30.85
C TYR A 640 19.14 4.16 -30.96
N LYS A 641 19.15 3.45 -29.83
CA LYS A 641 19.13 1.99 -29.78
C LYS A 641 17.82 1.40 -30.32
N VAL A 642 16.64 1.95 -29.95
CA VAL A 642 15.34 1.55 -30.53
C VAL A 642 15.38 1.67 -32.05
N CYS A 643 15.87 2.79 -32.58
CA CYS A 643 15.97 3.04 -34.02
C CYS A 643 16.87 2.00 -34.71
N LEU A 644 18.05 1.71 -34.15
CA LEU A 644 18.97 0.71 -34.69
C LEU A 644 18.37 -0.71 -34.70
N GLU A 645 17.74 -1.12 -33.59
CA GLU A 645 17.09 -2.43 -33.45
C GLU A 645 15.78 -2.58 -34.27
N THR A 646 15.32 -1.53 -34.95
CA THR A 646 14.19 -1.59 -35.91
C THR A 646 14.56 -1.19 -37.34
N GLY A 647 15.82 -0.81 -37.59
CA GLY A 647 16.30 -0.23 -38.85
C GLY A 647 16.20 -1.09 -40.10
N ASP A 648 16.24 -2.43 -40.00
CA ASP A 648 16.02 -3.32 -41.15
C ASP A 648 14.51 -3.54 -41.39
N ASN A 649 13.84 -2.53 -41.94
CA ASN A 649 12.44 -2.60 -42.34
C ASN A 649 11.50 -3.02 -41.19
N GLY A 650 11.86 -2.74 -39.92
CA GLY A 650 11.18 -3.21 -38.71
C GLY A 650 11.85 -4.40 -37.99
N ASN A 651 13.04 -4.83 -38.44
CA ASN A 651 13.93 -5.79 -37.79
C ASN A 651 15.25 -5.14 -37.35
N ASP A 652 16.08 -5.90 -36.64
CA ASP A 652 17.35 -5.45 -36.10
C ASP A 652 18.38 -5.10 -37.19
N GLY A 653 18.65 -3.81 -37.31
CA GLY A 653 19.59 -3.22 -38.26
C GLY A 653 21.04 -3.17 -37.76
N THR A 654 21.36 -3.68 -36.57
CA THR A 654 22.72 -3.62 -35.98
C THR A 654 23.79 -4.18 -36.93
N HIS A 655 23.45 -5.23 -37.68
CA HIS A 655 24.34 -5.85 -38.67
C HIS A 655 24.63 -4.98 -39.90
N LEU A 656 23.79 -3.98 -40.19
CA LEU A 656 23.93 -3.05 -41.32
C LEU A 656 24.82 -1.85 -40.99
N PHE A 657 24.89 -1.43 -39.73
CA PHE A 657 25.56 -0.19 -39.28
C PHE A 657 26.68 -0.48 -38.26
N SER A 658 27.54 -1.45 -38.58
CA SER A 658 28.57 -1.95 -37.65
C SER A 658 29.72 -0.96 -37.36
N ASN A 659 30.04 -0.06 -38.30
CA ASN A 659 31.13 0.91 -38.10
C ASN A 659 30.64 2.20 -37.45
N PHE A 660 29.38 2.57 -37.73
CA PHE A 660 28.74 3.78 -37.20
C PHE A 660 27.35 3.48 -36.60
N PRO A 661 27.25 2.85 -35.42
CA PRO A 661 25.95 2.44 -34.85
C PRO A 661 24.97 3.60 -34.62
N GLU A 662 25.47 4.80 -34.34
CA GLU A 662 24.65 6.00 -34.13
C GLU A 662 24.11 6.63 -35.42
N LEU A 663 24.60 6.21 -36.60
CA LEU A 663 24.31 6.83 -37.90
C LEU A 663 22.81 6.91 -38.21
N LEU A 664 22.10 5.82 -37.89
CA LEU A 664 20.66 5.72 -38.11
C LEU A 664 19.88 6.64 -37.17
N GLY A 665 20.30 6.71 -35.90
CA GLY A 665 19.73 7.63 -34.90
C GLY A 665 19.97 9.10 -35.24
N ASP A 666 21.18 9.47 -35.69
CA ASP A 666 21.47 10.84 -36.14
C ASP A 666 20.70 11.27 -37.39
N ARG A 667 20.24 10.30 -38.20
CA ARG A 667 19.39 10.55 -39.37
C ARG A 667 17.91 10.69 -39.01
N TYR A 668 17.36 9.77 -38.22
CA TYR A 668 15.91 9.63 -38.03
C TYR A 668 15.38 10.00 -36.64
N VAL A 669 16.24 10.13 -35.63
CA VAL A 669 15.85 10.45 -34.24
C VAL A 669 16.39 11.81 -33.81
N GLY A 670 17.71 11.99 -33.86
CA GLY A 670 18.43 13.19 -33.41
C GLY A 670 17.87 14.54 -33.88
N PRO A 671 17.43 14.72 -35.14
CA PRO A 671 16.90 16.01 -35.57
C PRO A 671 15.59 16.39 -34.86
N TYR A 672 14.72 15.42 -34.55
CA TYR A 672 13.49 15.70 -33.80
C TYR A 672 13.79 16.06 -32.34
N LEU A 673 14.72 15.33 -31.70
CA LEU A 673 15.14 15.64 -30.34
C LEU A 673 15.78 17.03 -30.24
N HIS A 674 16.48 17.48 -31.28
CA HIS A 674 17.11 18.80 -31.33
C HIS A 674 16.16 19.95 -31.72
N LEU A 675 15.18 19.71 -32.61
CA LEU A 675 14.36 20.75 -33.25
C LEU A 675 12.90 20.80 -32.76
N SER A 676 12.37 19.71 -32.22
CA SER A 676 10.95 19.53 -31.87
C SER A 676 10.75 18.54 -30.72
N SER A 677 11.57 18.65 -29.67
CA SER A 677 11.48 17.81 -28.47
C SER A 677 10.13 17.91 -27.74
N ASP A 678 9.41 19.03 -27.90
CA ASP A 678 8.04 19.22 -27.38
C ASP A 678 6.97 18.37 -28.09
N LEU A 679 7.35 17.65 -29.15
CA LEU A 679 6.54 16.71 -29.91
C LEU A 679 7.13 15.29 -29.94
N CYS A 680 8.09 15.02 -29.04
CA CYS A 680 8.72 13.72 -28.90
C CYS A 680 8.21 13.00 -27.65
N TYR A 681 7.72 11.77 -27.83
CA TYR A 681 7.18 10.92 -26.77
C TYR A 681 7.86 9.56 -26.76
N VAL A 682 8.06 9.02 -25.56
CA VAL A 682 8.74 7.76 -25.28
C VAL A 682 7.71 6.74 -24.79
N LEU A 683 7.82 5.52 -25.33
CA LEU A 683 7.14 4.34 -24.80
C LEU A 683 8.13 3.58 -23.93
N GLU A 684 7.80 3.41 -22.65
CA GLU A 684 8.65 2.78 -21.65
C GLU A 684 7.95 1.56 -21.06
N ASP A 685 8.69 0.46 -20.88
CA ASP A 685 8.27 -0.67 -20.03
C ASP A 685 9.23 -0.81 -18.84
N ARG A 686 9.00 -1.80 -17.97
CA ARG A 686 9.85 -2.05 -16.80
C ARG A 686 11.34 -2.31 -17.13
N ASP A 687 11.67 -2.63 -18.38
CA ASP A 687 13.04 -2.84 -18.86
C ASP A 687 13.57 -1.57 -19.60
N GLY A 688 12.95 -0.40 -19.37
CA GLY A 688 13.31 0.92 -19.92
C GLY A 688 12.59 1.29 -21.23
N PRO A 689 13.03 2.39 -21.89
CA PRO A 689 12.49 2.82 -23.18
C PRO A 689 12.51 1.70 -24.23
N CYS A 690 11.35 1.41 -24.81
CA CYS A 690 11.12 0.32 -25.76
C CYS A 690 10.41 0.77 -27.05
N GLY A 691 10.12 2.06 -27.19
CA GLY A 691 9.60 2.67 -28.41
C GLY A 691 9.58 4.20 -28.32
N TYR A 692 9.34 4.86 -29.44
CA TYR A 692 9.16 6.31 -29.50
C TYR A 692 8.12 6.71 -30.54
N ILE A 693 7.57 7.91 -30.41
CA ILE A 693 6.97 8.65 -31.52
C ILE A 693 7.49 10.08 -31.52
N LEU A 694 7.99 10.51 -32.66
CA LEU A 694 8.62 11.80 -32.91
C LEU A 694 7.81 12.54 -33.98
N SER A 695 7.75 13.86 -33.90
CA SER A 695 6.99 14.64 -34.88
C SER A 695 7.50 16.07 -35.00
N ALA A 696 7.19 16.71 -36.13
CA ALA A 696 7.34 18.13 -36.33
C ALA A 696 5.99 18.73 -36.77
N LEU A 697 5.64 19.90 -36.20
CA LEU A 697 4.37 20.57 -36.47
C LEU A 697 4.28 21.14 -37.90
N ASP A 698 5.39 21.73 -38.37
CA ASP A 698 5.56 22.32 -39.70
C ASP A 698 6.81 21.72 -40.34
N SER A 699 6.61 20.93 -41.39
CA SER A 699 7.66 20.21 -42.10
C SER A 699 8.57 21.13 -42.91
N LEU A 700 8.05 22.22 -43.48
CA LEU A 700 8.86 23.17 -44.24
C LEU A 700 9.81 23.92 -43.30
N LYS A 701 9.31 24.35 -42.14
CA LYS A 701 10.14 24.92 -41.08
C LYS A 701 11.17 23.89 -40.59
N PHE A 702 10.74 22.66 -40.31
CA PHE A 702 11.63 21.60 -39.81
C PHE A 702 12.79 21.30 -40.75
N TYR A 703 12.56 21.12 -42.06
CA TYR A 703 13.64 20.82 -43.00
C TYR A 703 14.59 22.00 -43.22
N ARG A 704 14.10 23.25 -43.22
CA ARG A 704 14.96 24.44 -43.27
C ARG A 704 15.83 24.58 -42.02
N ASP A 705 15.27 24.27 -40.86
CA ASP A 705 16.01 24.34 -39.59
C ASP A 705 16.99 23.15 -39.50
N PHE A 706 16.62 21.96 -40.01
CA PHE A 706 17.50 20.80 -40.21
C PHE A 706 18.74 21.14 -41.06
N GLU A 707 18.58 21.79 -42.21
CA GLU A 707 19.69 22.21 -43.08
C GLU A 707 20.65 23.18 -42.38
N THR A 708 20.12 24.07 -41.54
CA THR A 708 20.87 25.20 -40.98
C THR A 708 21.50 24.91 -39.63
N THR A 709 20.97 23.98 -38.82
CA THR A 709 21.50 23.65 -37.48
C THR A 709 21.94 22.21 -37.33
N TRP A 710 21.13 21.22 -37.74
CA TRP A 710 21.42 19.79 -37.52
C TRP A 710 22.41 19.21 -38.52
N LEU A 711 22.19 19.46 -39.81
CA LEU A 711 23.01 18.94 -40.91
C LEU A 711 24.51 19.33 -40.76
N PRO A 712 24.88 20.57 -40.35
CA PRO A 712 26.29 20.93 -40.11
C PRO A 712 26.92 20.25 -38.89
N ILE A 713 26.15 19.71 -37.95
CA ILE A 713 26.65 18.92 -36.81
C ILE A 713 26.96 17.50 -37.29
N VAL A 714 25.97 16.85 -37.92
CA VAL A 714 26.08 15.44 -38.34
C VAL A 714 27.11 15.27 -39.47
N THR A 715 27.18 16.18 -40.44
CA THR A 715 28.19 16.13 -41.52
C THR A 715 29.63 16.37 -41.05
N ARG A 716 29.86 16.85 -39.83
CA ARG A 716 31.21 16.90 -39.21
C ARG A 716 31.58 15.62 -38.48
N LYS A 717 30.58 14.83 -38.07
CA LYS A 717 30.74 13.56 -37.34
C LYS A 717 31.14 12.41 -38.27
N TYR A 718 30.67 12.45 -39.52
CA TYR A 718 30.79 11.34 -40.47
C TYR A 718 31.69 11.64 -41.69
N PRO A 719 32.34 10.62 -42.28
CA PRO A 719 33.22 10.77 -43.44
C PRO A 719 32.46 10.80 -44.77
N VAL A 720 32.93 11.65 -45.70
CA VAL A 720 32.39 11.72 -47.07
C VAL A 720 32.77 10.47 -47.87
N ILE A 721 31.77 9.70 -48.28
CA ILE A 721 31.95 8.48 -49.09
C ILE A 721 31.78 8.77 -50.58
N SER A 722 32.69 8.24 -51.41
CA SER A 722 32.73 8.44 -52.87
C SER A 722 32.33 7.22 -53.70
N LYS A 723 32.18 6.05 -53.08
CA LYS A 723 31.69 4.80 -53.68
C LYS A 723 30.80 4.09 -52.68
N VAL A 724 29.62 3.69 -53.11
CA VAL A 724 28.62 3.02 -52.28
C VAL A 724 28.54 1.54 -52.67
N ASN A 725 28.80 0.67 -51.71
CA ASN A 725 28.75 -0.79 -51.83
C ASN A 725 27.91 -1.42 -50.70
N THR A 726 27.73 -0.74 -49.57
CA THR A 726 26.90 -1.16 -48.43
C THR A 726 25.79 -0.15 -48.11
N ASP A 727 24.78 -0.56 -47.34
CA ASP A 727 23.70 0.35 -46.88
C ASP A 727 24.22 1.43 -45.91
N GLU A 728 25.26 1.14 -45.11
CA GLU A 728 25.98 2.13 -44.28
C GLU A 728 26.66 3.19 -45.16
N GLU A 729 27.38 2.78 -46.21
CA GLU A 729 28.02 3.69 -47.17
C GLU A 729 26.98 4.54 -47.93
N LYS A 730 25.80 3.95 -48.24
CA LYS A 730 24.68 4.67 -48.86
C LYS A 730 24.15 5.75 -47.92
N MET A 731 23.92 5.41 -46.65
CA MET A 731 23.41 6.35 -45.66
C MET A 731 24.41 7.47 -45.33
N LEU A 732 25.71 7.17 -45.29
CA LEU A 732 26.78 8.17 -45.19
C LEU A 732 26.71 9.16 -46.37
N GLN A 733 26.57 8.68 -47.60
CA GLN A 733 26.40 9.54 -48.77
C GLN A 733 25.12 10.41 -48.67
N GLU A 734 24.00 9.82 -48.27
CA GLU A 734 22.72 10.53 -48.08
C GLU A 734 22.70 11.53 -46.91
N ILE A 735 23.64 11.44 -45.96
CA ILE A 735 23.81 12.44 -44.90
C ILE A 735 24.61 13.64 -45.38
N HIS A 736 25.57 13.47 -46.30
CA HIS A 736 26.30 14.59 -46.89
C HIS A 736 25.55 15.31 -48.02
N SER A 737 24.60 14.63 -48.65
CA SER A 737 23.74 15.16 -49.71
C SER A 737 22.30 14.67 -49.55
N PRO A 738 21.56 15.13 -48.52
CA PRO A 738 20.19 14.68 -48.29
C PRO A 738 19.24 15.21 -49.37
N THR A 739 18.41 14.33 -49.93
CA THR A 739 17.23 14.75 -50.71
C THR A 739 16.19 15.27 -49.74
N LEU A 740 16.16 16.59 -49.55
CA LEU A 740 15.21 17.27 -48.68
C LEU A 740 14.02 17.79 -49.49
N PHE A 741 12.90 17.99 -48.80
CA PHE A 741 11.61 18.48 -49.29
C PHE A 741 10.83 17.52 -50.21
N LEU A 742 9.59 17.27 -49.79
CA LEU A 742 8.51 16.72 -50.61
C LEU A 742 7.80 17.89 -51.34
N PRO A 743 6.94 17.62 -52.34
CA PRO A 743 6.22 18.69 -53.06
C PRO A 743 5.40 19.61 -52.14
N ASN A 744 5.40 20.92 -52.41
CA ASN A 744 4.74 21.92 -51.56
C ASN A 744 3.23 21.68 -51.38
N GLU A 745 2.58 21.04 -52.36
CA GLU A 745 1.18 20.62 -52.33
C GLU A 745 0.89 19.63 -51.20
N LEU A 746 1.87 18.79 -50.83
CA LEU A 746 1.77 17.89 -49.68
C LEU A 746 1.66 18.69 -48.39
N TYR A 747 2.59 19.60 -48.14
CA TYR A 747 2.69 20.35 -46.89
C TYR A 747 1.51 21.29 -46.66
N GLN A 748 0.84 21.76 -47.72
CA GLN A 748 -0.41 22.54 -47.59
C GLN A 748 -1.56 21.71 -47.01
N ARG A 749 -1.56 20.38 -47.20
CA ARG A 749 -2.64 19.47 -46.77
C ARG A 749 -2.25 18.62 -45.55
N TYR A 750 -0.96 18.35 -45.39
CA TYR A 750 -0.37 17.56 -44.33
C TYR A 750 0.88 18.28 -43.78
N PRO A 751 0.74 19.45 -43.12
CA PRO A 751 1.87 20.28 -42.71
C PRO A 751 2.79 19.60 -41.69
N SER A 752 2.26 18.71 -40.84
CA SER A 752 3.05 17.97 -39.86
C SER A 752 3.56 16.65 -40.44
N HIS A 753 4.64 16.11 -39.88
CA HIS A 753 5.08 14.73 -40.14
C HIS A 753 5.44 13.98 -38.87
N LEU A 754 5.44 12.65 -38.92
CA LEU A 754 5.77 11.79 -37.79
C LEU A 754 6.74 10.66 -38.16
N HIS A 755 7.48 10.19 -37.17
CA HIS A 755 8.31 9.00 -37.21
C HIS A 755 8.07 8.18 -35.93
N ILE A 756 7.98 6.84 -36.04
CA ILE A 756 7.60 5.95 -34.94
C ILE A 756 8.30 4.61 -35.11
N ASP A 757 8.96 4.16 -34.04
CA ASP A 757 9.52 2.81 -33.94
C ASP A 757 9.25 2.22 -32.56
N ILE A 758 9.08 0.90 -32.52
CA ILE A 758 8.74 0.14 -31.32
C ILE A 758 9.49 -1.18 -31.39
N MET A 759 10.25 -1.52 -30.34
CA MET A 759 10.95 -2.80 -30.23
C MET A 759 9.98 -3.98 -30.26
N LYS A 760 10.43 -5.14 -30.77
CA LYS A 760 9.60 -6.36 -30.90
C LYS A 760 8.86 -6.73 -29.61
N ARG A 761 9.45 -6.51 -28.43
CA ARG A 761 8.84 -6.80 -27.11
C ARG A 761 7.56 -6.00 -26.82
N ALA A 762 7.41 -4.81 -27.41
CA ALA A 762 6.31 -3.88 -27.19
C ALA A 762 5.34 -3.76 -28.39
N GLN A 763 5.59 -4.50 -29.48
CA GLN A 763 4.72 -4.52 -30.67
C GLN A 763 3.50 -5.44 -30.48
N GLY A 764 2.41 -5.16 -31.21
CA GLY A 764 1.21 -6.02 -31.22
C GLY A 764 0.24 -5.83 -30.05
N LEU A 765 0.67 -5.16 -28.98
CA LEU A 765 -0.08 -4.96 -27.73
C LEU A 765 -0.93 -3.66 -27.72
N GLY A 766 -1.27 -3.11 -28.89
CA GLY A 766 -1.98 -1.83 -29.01
C GLY A 766 -1.12 -0.56 -28.83
N ASN A 767 0.07 -0.66 -28.24
CA ASN A 767 0.99 0.46 -27.95
C ASN A 767 1.18 1.46 -29.11
N GLY A 768 1.41 0.97 -30.33
CA GLY A 768 1.56 1.85 -31.51
C GLY A 768 0.28 2.64 -31.85
N THR A 769 -0.90 2.04 -31.65
CA THR A 769 -2.18 2.75 -31.80
C THR A 769 -2.31 3.85 -30.75
N SER A 770 -1.88 3.60 -29.52
CA SER A 770 -1.87 4.59 -28.43
C SER A 770 -0.92 5.75 -28.73
N LEU A 771 0.33 5.47 -29.11
CA LEU A 771 1.32 6.49 -29.49
C LEU A 771 0.81 7.40 -30.62
N ILE A 772 0.30 6.80 -31.71
CA ILE A 772 -0.27 7.57 -32.82
C ILE A 772 -1.45 8.41 -32.34
N LYS A 773 -2.44 7.83 -31.62
CA LYS A 773 -3.61 8.58 -31.14
C LYS A 773 -3.22 9.79 -30.27
N SER A 774 -2.29 9.60 -29.32
CA SER A 774 -1.80 10.69 -28.46
C SER A 774 -1.15 11.80 -29.29
N LEU A 775 -0.29 11.47 -30.26
CA LEU A 775 0.30 12.48 -31.14
C LEU A 775 -0.74 13.20 -32.00
N LEU A 776 -1.71 12.48 -32.59
CA LEU A 776 -2.73 13.11 -33.45
C LEU A 776 -3.57 14.14 -32.68
N ILE A 777 -3.86 13.89 -31.40
CA ILE A 777 -4.52 14.85 -30.51
C ILE A 777 -3.63 16.08 -30.30
N MET A 778 -2.37 15.89 -29.91
CA MET A 778 -1.42 16.98 -29.67
C MET A 778 -1.17 17.86 -30.91
N LEU A 779 -1.06 17.26 -32.11
CA LEU A 779 -0.90 17.98 -33.36
C LEU A 779 -2.15 18.82 -33.69
N LYS A 780 -3.35 18.28 -33.42
CA LYS A 780 -4.62 18.98 -33.62
C LYS A 780 -4.77 20.16 -32.65
N GLU A 781 -4.43 19.98 -31.37
CA GLU A 781 -4.42 21.05 -30.36
C GLU A 781 -3.42 22.17 -30.70
N LYS A 782 -2.25 21.82 -31.25
CA LYS A 782 -1.26 22.77 -31.79
C LYS A 782 -1.64 23.34 -33.18
N GLY A 783 -2.85 23.07 -33.68
CA GLY A 783 -3.42 23.72 -34.86
C GLY A 783 -3.06 23.10 -36.21
N SER A 784 -2.51 21.89 -36.24
CA SER A 784 -2.25 21.17 -37.50
C SER A 784 -3.55 20.64 -38.12
N CYS A 785 -3.68 20.81 -39.44
CA CYS A 785 -4.80 20.27 -40.23
C CYS A 785 -4.54 18.86 -40.78
N GLY A 786 -3.31 18.35 -40.69
CA GLY A 786 -2.94 17.07 -41.29
C GLY A 786 -1.50 16.66 -41.00
N VAL A 787 -1.28 15.35 -40.98
CA VAL A 787 0.03 14.73 -40.76
C VAL A 787 0.36 13.73 -41.86
N HIS A 788 1.64 13.64 -42.24
CA HIS A 788 2.15 12.62 -43.15
C HIS A 788 3.31 11.82 -42.54
N LEU A 789 3.71 10.75 -43.23
CA LEU A 789 4.89 9.94 -42.92
C LEU A 789 5.42 9.27 -44.18
N GLU A 790 6.70 8.91 -44.15
CA GLU A 790 7.36 8.09 -45.17
C GLU A 790 7.66 6.70 -44.61
N MET A 791 7.56 5.66 -45.45
CA MET A 791 7.92 4.30 -45.05
C MET A 791 8.41 3.44 -46.23
N SER A 792 9.23 2.43 -45.92
CA SER A 792 9.70 1.44 -46.90
C SER A 792 8.53 0.65 -47.51
N PRO A 793 8.41 0.54 -48.85
CA PRO A 793 7.40 -0.29 -49.51
C PRO A 793 7.53 -1.79 -49.18
N LYS A 794 8.68 -2.23 -48.64
CA LYS A 794 8.89 -3.62 -48.19
C LYS A 794 8.13 -3.92 -46.89
N ASN A 795 7.88 -2.92 -46.03
CA ASN A 795 7.24 -3.12 -44.72
C ASN A 795 5.70 -3.19 -44.83
N LYS A 796 5.21 -4.29 -45.40
CA LYS A 796 3.76 -4.55 -45.57
C LYS A 796 2.97 -4.50 -44.25
N ARG A 797 3.61 -4.81 -43.12
CA ARG A 797 2.99 -4.80 -41.78
C ARG A 797 2.67 -3.38 -41.32
N ALA A 798 3.62 -2.45 -41.45
CA ALA A 798 3.41 -1.04 -41.13
C ALA A 798 2.34 -0.39 -42.02
N LEU A 799 2.32 -0.72 -43.32
CA LEU A 799 1.30 -0.22 -44.25
C LEU A 799 -0.13 -0.59 -43.79
N GLN A 800 -0.36 -1.86 -43.43
CA GLN A 800 -1.65 -2.32 -42.91
C GLN A 800 -2.01 -1.69 -41.56
N PHE A 801 -1.02 -1.38 -40.72
CA PHE A 801 -1.24 -0.66 -39.46
C PHE A 801 -1.72 0.78 -39.70
N TYR A 802 -1.05 1.56 -40.56
CA TYR A 802 -1.45 2.93 -40.86
C TYR A 802 -2.80 3.04 -41.59
N LEU A 803 -3.08 2.13 -42.54
CA LEU A 803 -4.38 2.06 -43.20
C LEU A 803 -5.53 1.84 -42.20
N LYS A 804 -5.35 0.96 -41.21
CA LYS A 804 -6.33 0.75 -40.12
C LYS A 804 -6.53 1.99 -39.23
N LEU A 805 -5.52 2.85 -39.10
CA LEU A 805 -5.63 4.13 -38.40
C LEU A 805 -6.16 5.27 -39.29
N GLY A 806 -6.57 4.96 -40.53
CA GLY A 806 -7.16 5.92 -41.46
C GLY A 806 -6.16 6.93 -42.03
N PHE A 807 -4.92 6.50 -42.24
CA PHE A 807 -4.00 7.13 -43.19
C PHE A 807 -4.29 6.61 -44.60
N ASN A 808 -3.99 7.40 -45.63
CA ASN A 808 -4.15 7.04 -47.03
C ASN A 808 -2.79 7.11 -47.73
N VAL A 809 -2.51 6.16 -48.63
CA VAL A 809 -1.33 6.24 -49.51
C VAL A 809 -1.54 7.39 -50.48
N LEU A 810 -0.51 8.23 -50.64
CA LEU A 810 -0.51 9.37 -51.56
C LEU A 810 0.36 9.05 -52.78
N ASP A 811 -0.15 9.33 -53.98
CA ASP A 811 0.54 9.03 -55.23
C ASP A 811 1.58 10.13 -55.57
N TYR A 812 2.85 9.80 -55.39
CA TYR A 812 4.01 10.63 -55.73
C TYR A 812 5.01 9.79 -56.54
N PRO A 813 4.88 9.74 -57.88
CA PRO A 813 5.50 8.71 -58.74
C PRO A 813 7.02 8.77 -58.90
N ASN A 814 7.74 9.57 -58.10
CA ASN A 814 9.19 9.77 -58.15
C ASN A 814 9.90 9.55 -56.80
N HIS A 815 9.25 9.00 -55.78
CA HIS A 815 9.87 8.67 -54.49
C HIS A 815 10.05 7.15 -54.30
N ASP A 816 11.22 6.75 -53.80
CA ASP A 816 11.55 5.35 -53.46
C ASP A 816 10.82 4.84 -52.19
N CYS A 817 10.11 5.73 -51.48
CA CYS A 817 9.34 5.44 -50.27
C CYS A 817 7.83 5.65 -50.50
N LEU A 818 7.00 4.92 -49.74
CA LEU A 818 5.56 5.20 -49.70
C LEU A 818 5.30 6.39 -48.77
N ILE A 819 4.61 7.39 -49.29
CA ILE A 819 4.13 8.54 -48.52
C ILE A 819 2.67 8.28 -48.13
N LEU A 820 2.36 8.42 -46.84
CA LEU A 820 1.01 8.28 -46.31
C LEU A 820 0.57 9.58 -45.62
N GLY A 821 -0.70 9.98 -45.80
CA GLY A 821 -1.27 11.18 -45.20
C GLY A 821 -2.60 10.98 -44.49
N LYS A 822 -2.83 11.72 -43.41
CA LYS A 822 -4.06 11.74 -42.61
C LYS A 822 -4.46 13.18 -42.25
N VAL A 823 -5.72 13.53 -42.46
CA VAL A 823 -6.33 14.81 -42.03
C VAL A 823 -6.75 14.69 -40.56
N LEU A 824 -6.59 15.76 -39.77
CA LEU A 824 -6.79 15.78 -38.32
C LEU A 824 -8.17 16.28 -37.88
#